data_AF-L8LK44-F1
#
_entry.id   AF-L8LK44-F1
#
_cell.length_a   1.000
_cell.length_b   1.000
_cell.length_c   1.000
_cell.angle_alpha   90.00
_cell.angle_beta   90.00
_cell.angle_gamma   90.00
#
_symmetry.space_group_name_H-M   'P 1'
#
loop_
_entity.id
_entity.type
_entity.pdbx_description
1 polymer ?
#
loop_
_entity_poly.entity_id
_entity_poly.type
_entity_poly.pdbx_seq_one_letter_code
_entity_poly.pdbx_strand_id
1 'polypeptide(L)'
;MSNQLTEDSNYSEHIFLNYNDLLEKIIAALRGENQLFKLSDDRRRLIISIDSLATQIASLNPNSPLLQAEYHARVASVNFSPEFRDRFPNSIQNITALLTSKLDNYLTSQHFTLNELLNSLLDFRNSGYSFPEQPNLAQERLEIQPQPKGSTSALKLHKLTISVLNLNTFEQNLTEGLQNYLADYLDEEEELKRILEEKKDFPYLKTLVDTEVLGQLKKEACLKYLEYISSNISESKYPKIIYLKDLIRRLSLLKQYFNRTDVPDDYYLISYQGHQIDLRFSLAQANAFDALPIIPIVSGYLGETIDTQGDNREFIFGLKLKLNGKIEKYKGKSVLTYNLDLLNPDSKIHQEESSNSEKQEFFYKKVWHRFCLYFFAIASRCEPGNPDYRIEQELDYDPVSAFNRCFEILKGNDDQQKRNLLKTFSQALLTPKFQIEQKITDLTKLLKEFLKQETKLQLKEYPLHIEIQRGIITTDTDTILHQESFLKNPQAKQNLRYISIDEATINSEALCQFRAKVTIEDIRYHRTNQHQTFTMSYDLSDIPTLLVLFGPRNDIVRGAYNNDFKKYKLLNFPYDSKPDVNFNYYFTFALLCYLCLKIITDRLNVRLFIPILRLHLQGKPGSSQSTSNLESKIADYSKVLAHLLGMDHLANSQGLDVSNPKNYKTINAFSSLYSVIPKNFSFANPADTPTLDKAAIIVVSSGECDAKKGNSDRSTRIANLIAEVITIDLLPSKAVQIQTHKCLSANYTNQQLYREPTIILDTVSSLYHQGYRHILYLAKTPYTSSLHLSKSEASDNLFFLSVELIKYLHQDYQDLHLYPLFFEQYYVRKLSTGELPLSLSLQDTRQLQELLHDPSQRAVVFFNLFNGITVRTGEDTFYNGVISYATLVGIYKDILDDQAIRQNLIYNEGMKNDLLQYLTLYHFSRYEKSGSTNNPISLKLNPYQQIIGDFSVSKRSLCKHPQNQADFHLLAFLTEVRRALPKK
;
A
#
# COMPACT_ATOMS: atom_id res chain seq x y z
N MET A 1 -41.12 -16.81 41.29
CA MET A 1 -41.49 -16.34 39.93
C MET A 1 -40.29 -15.62 39.37
N SER A 2 -39.48 -16.37 38.64
CA SER A 2 -38.24 -15.95 37.99
C SER A 2 -38.54 -15.56 36.55
N ASN A 3 -38.41 -14.28 36.20
CA ASN A 3 -38.42 -13.84 34.82
C ASN A 3 -37.00 -13.95 34.26
N GLN A 4 -36.78 -15.02 33.49
CA GLN A 4 -35.72 -15.12 32.51
C GLN A 4 -35.96 -14.06 31.43
N LEU A 5 -35.12 -13.04 31.39
CA LEU A 5 -34.93 -12.21 30.21
C LEU A 5 -34.12 -13.04 29.21
N THR A 6 -34.75 -13.43 28.13
CA THR A 6 -34.17 -14.11 26.98
C THR A 6 -33.11 -13.23 26.30
N GLU A 7 -31.86 -13.66 26.34
CA GLU A 7 -30.69 -13.14 25.60
C GLU A 7 -30.71 -13.49 24.08
N ASP A 8 -31.87 -13.67 23.46
CA ASP A 8 -32.00 -14.22 22.09
C ASP A 8 -32.32 -13.18 21.01
N SER A 9 -31.73 -11.98 21.08
CA SER A 9 -31.72 -11.04 19.94
C SER A 9 -30.36 -10.37 19.73
N ASN A 10 -29.29 -11.17 19.81
CA ASN A 10 -27.97 -10.76 19.31
C ASN A 10 -28.04 -10.49 17.80
N TYR A 11 -27.90 -9.21 17.43
CA TYR A 11 -27.59 -8.77 16.07
C TYR A 11 -26.42 -9.62 15.53
N SER A 12 -26.65 -10.43 14.49
CA SER A 12 -25.61 -11.29 13.93
C SER A 12 -24.32 -10.51 13.67
N GLU A 13 -23.17 -10.95 14.16
CA GLU A 13 -21.89 -10.24 14.01
C GLU A 13 -21.46 -10.04 12.54
N HIS A 14 -22.02 -10.87 11.65
CA HIS A 14 -21.78 -10.89 10.21
C HIS A 14 -22.92 -10.30 9.38
N ILE A 15 -22.62 -9.93 8.13
CA ILE A 15 -23.59 -9.40 7.16
C ILE A 15 -24.07 -10.55 6.28
N PHE A 16 -25.35 -10.93 6.36
CA PHE A 16 -25.88 -11.98 5.49
C PHE A 16 -26.14 -11.48 4.07
N LEU A 17 -25.75 -12.30 3.11
CA LEU A 17 -25.88 -12.04 1.68
C LEU A 17 -26.74 -13.08 0.98
N ASN A 18 -27.50 -12.64 -0.02
CA ASN A 18 -28.30 -13.53 -0.86
C ASN A 18 -28.28 -13.07 -2.32
N TYR A 19 -27.55 -13.81 -3.16
CA TYR A 19 -27.43 -13.52 -4.60
C TYR A 19 -28.48 -14.25 -5.45
N ASN A 20 -29.48 -14.89 -4.83
CA ASN A 20 -30.41 -15.80 -5.52
C ASN A 20 -31.15 -15.13 -6.67
N ASP A 21 -31.71 -13.93 -6.48
CA ASP A 21 -32.43 -13.22 -7.54
C ASP A 21 -31.53 -12.93 -8.75
N LEU A 22 -30.28 -12.50 -8.50
CA LEU A 22 -29.30 -12.24 -9.56
C LEU A 22 -28.91 -13.52 -10.31
N LEU A 23 -28.62 -14.61 -9.59
CA LEU A 23 -28.24 -15.89 -10.21
C LEU A 23 -29.39 -16.54 -10.98
N GLU A 24 -30.62 -16.51 -10.47
CA GLU A 24 -31.80 -17.05 -11.16
C GLU A 24 -32.12 -16.26 -12.44
N LYS A 25 -31.98 -14.92 -12.41
CA LYS A 25 -32.12 -14.10 -13.62
C LYS A 25 -31.05 -14.44 -14.65
N ILE A 26 -29.80 -14.68 -14.24
CA ILE A 26 -28.72 -15.15 -15.13
C ILE A 26 -29.08 -16.52 -15.74
N ILE A 27 -29.55 -17.47 -14.94
CA ILE A 27 -29.97 -18.81 -15.40
C ILE A 27 -31.11 -18.69 -16.43
N ALA A 28 -32.13 -17.88 -16.13
CA ALA A 28 -33.26 -17.66 -17.02
C ALA A 28 -32.83 -17.03 -18.36
N ALA A 29 -31.97 -16.00 -18.32
CA ALA A 29 -31.44 -15.36 -19.52
C ALA A 29 -30.59 -16.33 -20.36
N LEU A 30 -29.75 -17.15 -19.71
CA LEU A 30 -28.95 -18.17 -20.40
C LEU A 30 -29.83 -19.22 -21.09
N ARG A 31 -30.97 -19.61 -20.52
CA ARG A 31 -31.89 -20.54 -21.20
C ARG A 31 -32.43 -19.97 -22.52
N GLY A 32 -32.69 -18.66 -22.58
CA GLY A 32 -33.19 -17.98 -23.78
C GLY A 32 -32.12 -17.57 -24.80
N GLU A 33 -30.86 -17.41 -24.40
CA GLU A 33 -29.78 -16.90 -25.26
C GLU A 33 -29.05 -18.04 -26.02
N ASN A 34 -29.08 -18.02 -27.35
CA ASN A 34 -28.47 -19.07 -28.18
C ASN A 34 -27.18 -18.65 -28.89
N GLN A 35 -26.80 -17.37 -28.85
CA GLN A 35 -25.66 -16.83 -29.62
C GLN A 35 -24.49 -16.34 -28.74
N LEU A 36 -24.10 -17.12 -27.74
CA LEU A 36 -22.98 -16.78 -26.84
C LEU A 36 -21.59 -16.98 -27.48
N PHE A 37 -21.45 -17.98 -28.34
CA PHE A 37 -20.18 -18.39 -28.94
C PHE A 37 -20.22 -18.20 -30.45
N LYS A 38 -19.14 -17.65 -31.00
CA LYS A 38 -18.99 -17.50 -32.45
C LYS A 38 -17.54 -17.69 -32.88
N LEU A 39 -17.29 -18.59 -33.83
CA LEU A 39 -15.99 -18.67 -34.51
C LEU A 39 -15.86 -17.54 -35.53
N SER A 40 -14.66 -16.99 -35.66
CA SER A 40 -14.33 -16.11 -36.78
C SER A 40 -14.30 -16.88 -38.11
N ASP A 41 -14.45 -16.16 -39.22
CA ASP A 41 -14.48 -16.76 -40.56
C ASP A 41 -13.19 -17.54 -40.90
N ASP A 42 -12.03 -17.12 -40.38
CA ASP A 42 -10.76 -17.84 -40.50
C ASP A 42 -10.53 -18.93 -39.45
N ARG A 43 -11.54 -19.18 -38.60
CA ARG A 43 -11.57 -20.18 -37.51
C ARG A 43 -10.44 -20.05 -36.49
N ARG A 44 -9.70 -18.95 -36.47
CA ARG A 44 -8.61 -18.73 -35.50
C ARG A 44 -9.10 -18.27 -34.14
N ARG A 45 -10.38 -17.88 -34.03
CA ARG A 45 -10.84 -17.10 -32.89
C ARG A 45 -12.21 -17.50 -32.43
N LEU A 46 -12.36 -17.66 -31.13
CA LEU A 46 -13.65 -17.85 -30.49
C LEU A 46 -14.08 -16.54 -29.82
N ILE A 47 -15.12 -15.93 -30.35
CA ILE A 47 -15.76 -14.74 -29.81
C ILE A 47 -16.80 -15.17 -28.78
N ILE A 48 -16.69 -14.62 -27.57
CA ILE A 48 -17.54 -14.93 -26.43
C ILE A 48 -18.37 -13.68 -26.09
N SER A 49 -19.63 -13.66 -26.52
CA SER A 49 -20.53 -12.50 -26.50
C SER A 49 -21.39 -12.46 -25.24
N ILE A 50 -20.78 -12.28 -24.07
CA ILE A 50 -21.50 -12.18 -22.79
C ILE A 50 -21.96 -10.76 -22.43
N ASP A 51 -21.49 -9.75 -23.16
CA ASP A 51 -21.78 -8.33 -22.94
C ASP A 51 -23.29 -7.99 -23.08
N SER A 52 -23.96 -8.55 -24.09
CA SER A 52 -25.40 -8.36 -24.29
C SER A 52 -26.21 -8.94 -23.13
N LEU A 53 -25.85 -10.14 -22.69
CA LEU A 53 -26.50 -10.81 -21.56
C LEU A 53 -26.26 -10.04 -20.25
N ALA A 54 -25.02 -9.57 -19.99
CA ALA A 54 -24.74 -8.72 -18.84
C ALA A 54 -25.56 -7.41 -18.85
N THR A 55 -25.73 -6.80 -20.03
CA THR A 55 -26.58 -5.61 -20.22
C THR A 55 -28.06 -5.92 -19.96
N GLN A 56 -28.55 -7.06 -20.45
CA GLN A 56 -29.91 -7.53 -20.18
C GLN A 56 -30.14 -7.71 -18.68
N ILE A 57 -29.25 -8.41 -17.97
CA ILE A 57 -29.39 -8.63 -16.53
C ILE A 57 -29.36 -7.32 -15.75
N ALA A 58 -28.48 -6.39 -16.14
CA ALA A 58 -28.44 -5.06 -15.54
C ALA A 58 -29.77 -4.30 -15.69
N SER A 59 -30.48 -4.48 -16.81
CA SER A 59 -31.80 -3.87 -17.06
C SER A 59 -32.95 -4.51 -16.28
N LEU A 60 -32.79 -5.75 -15.80
CA LEU A 60 -33.80 -6.47 -15.00
C LEU A 60 -33.82 -6.03 -13.53
N ASN A 61 -32.95 -5.09 -13.13
CA ASN A 61 -32.84 -4.53 -11.78
C ASN A 61 -33.00 -5.59 -10.66
N PRO A 62 -32.08 -6.57 -10.60
CA PRO A 62 -32.08 -7.57 -9.54
C PRO A 62 -31.97 -6.94 -8.16
N ASN A 63 -32.58 -7.60 -7.18
CA ASN A 63 -32.56 -7.18 -5.78
C ASN A 63 -31.12 -7.07 -5.28
N SER A 64 -30.88 -6.10 -4.40
CA SER A 64 -29.60 -5.94 -3.72
C SER A 64 -29.25 -7.24 -2.98
N PRO A 65 -28.02 -7.79 -3.15
CA PRO A 65 -27.61 -8.98 -2.41
C PRO A 65 -27.48 -8.78 -0.89
N LEU A 66 -27.54 -7.54 -0.40
CA LEU A 66 -27.43 -7.17 1.01
C LEU A 66 -28.81 -7.29 1.69
N LEU A 67 -28.96 -8.22 2.63
CA LEU A 67 -30.25 -8.49 3.32
C LEU A 67 -30.50 -7.58 4.54
N GLN A 68 -29.46 -7.11 5.23
CA GLN A 68 -29.55 -6.20 6.39
C GLN A 68 -29.35 -4.73 5.98
N ALA A 69 -29.89 -3.79 6.76
CA ALA A 69 -29.80 -2.35 6.51
C ALA A 69 -28.34 -1.93 6.19
N GLU A 70 -28.13 -1.55 4.93
CA GLU A 70 -26.84 -1.37 4.25
C GLU A 70 -25.88 -0.40 4.95
N TYR A 71 -26.42 0.44 5.85
CA TYR A 71 -25.71 1.48 6.59
C TYR A 71 -24.51 0.97 7.41
N HIS A 72 -24.54 -0.29 7.88
CA HIS A 72 -23.50 -0.85 8.75
C HIS A 72 -22.42 -1.65 8.02
N ALA A 73 -22.55 -1.91 6.72
CA ALA A 73 -21.56 -2.70 5.97
C ALA A 73 -20.38 -1.84 5.51
N ARG A 74 -19.13 -2.28 5.76
CA ARG A 74 -17.95 -1.70 5.12
C ARG A 74 -17.57 -2.50 3.87
N VAL A 75 -17.46 -3.81 3.99
CA VAL A 75 -17.24 -4.74 2.88
C VAL A 75 -18.06 -6.01 3.12
N ALA A 76 -18.69 -6.57 2.09
CA ALA A 76 -19.48 -7.81 2.20
C ALA A 76 -19.54 -8.55 0.87
N SER A 77 -19.13 -9.83 0.81
CA SER A 77 -19.16 -10.61 -0.44
C SER A 77 -19.40 -12.12 -0.33
N VAL A 78 -19.16 -12.74 0.84
CA VAL A 78 -19.10 -14.22 0.96
C VAL A 78 -19.93 -14.81 2.09
N ASN A 79 -20.36 -14.03 3.09
CA ASN A 79 -21.17 -14.55 4.19
C ASN A 79 -22.64 -14.76 3.74
N PHE A 80 -22.88 -15.87 3.04
CA PHE A 80 -24.21 -16.24 2.54
C PHE A 80 -25.17 -16.56 3.68
N SER A 81 -26.44 -16.13 3.53
CA SER A 81 -27.51 -16.50 4.46
C SER A 81 -27.66 -18.03 4.54
N PRO A 82 -28.07 -18.59 5.68
CA PRO A 82 -28.23 -20.04 5.83
C PRO A 82 -29.06 -20.67 4.69
N GLU A 83 -30.15 -20.03 4.28
CA GLU A 83 -31.03 -20.53 3.22
C GLU A 83 -30.39 -20.50 1.83
N PHE A 84 -29.50 -19.52 1.58
CA PHE A 84 -28.83 -19.36 0.30
C PHE A 84 -27.55 -20.20 0.19
N ARG A 85 -26.87 -20.44 1.31
CA ARG A 85 -25.59 -21.18 1.37
C ARG A 85 -25.67 -22.55 0.69
N ASP A 86 -26.76 -23.29 0.90
CA ASP A 86 -26.96 -24.61 0.33
C ASP A 86 -27.36 -24.58 -1.16
N ARG A 87 -27.98 -23.48 -1.60
CA ARG A 87 -28.43 -23.31 -3.00
C ARG A 87 -27.32 -22.79 -3.91
N PHE A 88 -26.40 -21.99 -3.36
CA PHE A 88 -25.36 -21.33 -4.14
C PHE A 88 -24.55 -22.30 -5.02
N PRO A 89 -24.04 -23.45 -4.53
CA PRO A 89 -23.31 -24.39 -5.38
C PRO A 89 -24.14 -24.89 -6.56
N ASN A 90 -25.41 -25.22 -6.33
CA ASN A 90 -26.32 -25.71 -7.36
C ASN A 90 -26.59 -24.64 -8.44
N SER A 91 -26.77 -23.37 -8.04
CA SER A 91 -26.95 -22.26 -8.99
C SER A 91 -25.71 -22.08 -9.88
N ILE A 92 -24.50 -22.11 -9.30
CA ILE A 92 -23.24 -22.01 -10.06
C ILE A 92 -23.06 -23.21 -11.00
N GLN A 93 -23.34 -24.43 -10.54
CA GLN A 93 -23.25 -25.64 -11.36
C GLN A 93 -24.27 -25.62 -12.51
N ASN A 94 -25.49 -25.11 -12.29
CA ASN A 94 -26.50 -24.96 -13.33
C ASN A 94 -26.06 -23.95 -14.42
N ILE A 95 -25.55 -22.78 -14.02
CA ILE A 95 -24.97 -21.80 -14.96
C ILE A 95 -23.83 -22.46 -15.76
N THR A 96 -22.95 -23.19 -15.08
CA THR A 96 -21.81 -23.87 -15.72
C THR A 96 -22.28 -24.93 -16.72
N ALA A 97 -23.28 -25.74 -16.36
CA ALA A 97 -23.86 -26.76 -17.24
C ALA A 97 -24.51 -26.15 -18.50
N LEU A 98 -25.25 -25.04 -18.34
CA LEU A 98 -25.84 -24.33 -19.47
C LEU A 98 -24.78 -23.77 -20.42
N LEU A 99 -23.72 -23.15 -19.89
CA LEU A 99 -22.60 -22.64 -20.68
C LEU A 99 -21.85 -23.78 -21.40
N THR A 100 -21.62 -24.88 -20.70
CA THR A 100 -20.95 -26.09 -21.21
C THR A 100 -21.74 -26.67 -22.38
N SER A 101 -23.04 -26.89 -22.22
CA SER A 101 -23.92 -27.43 -23.27
C SER A 101 -23.96 -26.52 -24.50
N LYS A 102 -24.04 -25.19 -24.32
CA LYS A 102 -24.02 -24.24 -25.43
C LYS A 102 -22.69 -24.24 -26.17
N LEU A 103 -21.57 -24.31 -25.44
CA LEU A 103 -20.24 -24.42 -26.05
C LEU A 103 -20.12 -25.72 -26.85
N ASP A 104 -20.53 -26.87 -26.29
CA ASP A 104 -20.48 -28.17 -26.96
C ASP A 104 -21.30 -28.22 -28.24
N ASN A 105 -22.56 -27.78 -28.15
CA ASN A 105 -23.46 -27.76 -29.30
C ASN A 105 -22.88 -26.88 -30.41
N TYR A 106 -22.33 -25.72 -30.04
CA TYR A 106 -21.71 -24.82 -30.99
C TYR A 106 -20.46 -25.43 -31.63
N LEU A 107 -19.49 -25.91 -30.84
CA LEU A 107 -18.25 -26.49 -31.34
C LEU A 107 -18.49 -27.74 -32.21
N THR A 108 -19.43 -28.60 -31.81
CA THR A 108 -19.83 -29.79 -32.58
C THR A 108 -20.44 -29.40 -33.91
N SER A 109 -21.35 -28.41 -33.94
CA SER A 109 -21.95 -27.92 -35.18
C SER A 109 -20.94 -27.30 -36.15
N GLN A 110 -19.84 -26.76 -35.61
CA GLN A 110 -18.78 -26.13 -36.38
C GLN A 110 -17.60 -27.07 -36.68
N HIS A 111 -17.67 -28.34 -36.26
CA HIS A 111 -16.58 -29.32 -36.35
C HIS A 111 -15.22 -28.74 -35.91
N PHE A 112 -15.19 -28.09 -34.73
CA PHE A 112 -14.01 -27.38 -34.21
C PHE A 112 -13.60 -27.91 -32.84
N THR A 113 -12.29 -28.08 -32.62
CA THR A 113 -11.74 -28.49 -31.34
C THR A 113 -11.00 -27.36 -30.64
N LEU A 114 -11.12 -27.24 -29.31
CA LEU A 114 -10.51 -26.14 -28.55
C LEU A 114 -8.98 -26.10 -28.67
N ASN A 115 -8.32 -27.26 -28.89
CA ASN A 115 -6.87 -27.34 -29.10
C ASN A 115 -6.41 -26.52 -30.33
N GLU A 116 -7.29 -26.31 -31.31
CA GLU A 116 -6.98 -25.48 -32.48
C GLU A 116 -6.75 -24.00 -32.12
N LEU A 117 -7.19 -23.55 -30.94
CA LEU A 117 -6.97 -22.19 -30.42
C LEU A 117 -5.63 -21.99 -29.70
N LEU A 118 -4.85 -23.06 -29.51
CA LEU A 118 -3.54 -22.97 -28.86
C LEU A 118 -2.48 -22.43 -29.83
N ASN A 119 -1.62 -21.57 -29.29
CA ASN A 119 -0.44 -21.02 -29.97
C ASN A 119 0.84 -21.60 -29.32
N SER A 120 1.93 -21.61 -30.07
CA SER A 120 3.27 -21.77 -29.49
C SER A 120 3.78 -20.44 -28.93
N LEU A 121 4.50 -20.46 -27.81
CA LEU A 121 5.21 -19.27 -27.33
C LEU A 121 6.17 -18.69 -28.39
N LEU A 122 6.75 -19.56 -29.22
CA LEU A 122 7.64 -19.17 -30.31
C LEU A 122 6.93 -18.36 -31.40
N ASP A 123 5.62 -18.52 -31.58
CA ASP A 123 4.85 -17.75 -32.56
C ASP A 123 4.85 -16.25 -32.22
N PHE A 124 4.87 -15.91 -30.92
CA PHE A 124 4.95 -14.53 -30.44
C PHE A 124 6.34 -13.91 -30.60
N ARG A 125 7.39 -14.75 -30.63
CA ARG A 125 8.79 -14.31 -30.81
C ARG A 125 8.97 -13.54 -32.11
N ASN A 126 8.38 -14.08 -33.18
CA ASN A 126 8.55 -13.56 -34.54
C ASN A 126 7.63 -12.37 -34.86
N SER A 127 6.71 -12.03 -33.96
CA SER A 127 5.54 -11.23 -34.33
C SER A 127 5.09 -10.18 -33.31
N GLY A 128 5.75 -10.09 -32.13
CA GLY A 128 5.49 -9.03 -31.14
C GLY A 128 6.52 -8.84 -30.01
N TYR A 129 7.11 -9.91 -29.46
CA TYR A 129 8.07 -9.81 -28.35
C TYR A 129 9.19 -10.85 -28.47
N SER A 130 10.45 -10.41 -28.56
CA SER A 130 11.57 -11.27 -28.98
C SER A 130 12.12 -12.25 -27.93
N PHE A 131 11.61 -12.22 -26.69
CA PHE A 131 12.15 -12.96 -25.54
C PHE A 131 13.69 -12.83 -25.45
N PRO A 132 14.21 -11.61 -25.37
CA PRO A 132 15.63 -11.36 -25.54
C PRO A 132 16.44 -11.98 -24.40
N GLU A 133 17.49 -12.72 -24.77
CA GLU A 133 18.55 -13.08 -23.83
C GLU A 133 19.19 -11.81 -23.26
N GLN A 134 19.53 -11.88 -21.98
CA GLN A 134 20.11 -10.77 -21.24
C GLN A 134 21.54 -11.15 -20.85
N PRO A 135 22.52 -10.86 -21.71
CA PRO A 135 23.92 -11.03 -21.36
C PRO A 135 24.34 -9.92 -20.37
N ASN A 136 25.35 -10.20 -19.55
CA ASN A 136 26.02 -9.21 -18.69
C ASN A 136 25.16 -8.58 -17.57
N LEU A 137 24.16 -9.31 -17.06
CA LEU A 137 23.53 -8.90 -15.80
C LEU A 137 24.57 -8.96 -14.69
N ALA A 138 24.55 -7.97 -13.81
CA ALA A 138 25.57 -7.83 -12.80
C ALA A 138 25.02 -7.29 -11.49
N GLN A 139 25.65 -7.73 -10.40
CA GLN A 139 25.40 -7.28 -9.05
C GLN A 139 26.73 -6.94 -8.40
N GLU A 140 26.73 -5.88 -7.60
CA GLU A 140 27.89 -5.52 -6.79
C GLU A 140 27.51 -5.41 -5.31
N ARG A 141 28.44 -5.81 -4.44
CA ARG A 141 28.24 -5.69 -3.00
C ARG A 141 28.69 -4.33 -2.49
N LEU A 142 27.87 -3.78 -1.61
CA LEU A 142 28.11 -2.60 -0.81
C LEU A 142 28.52 -2.98 0.60
N GLU A 143 29.16 -2.03 1.27
CA GLU A 143 29.43 -2.07 2.69
C GLU A 143 29.17 -0.72 3.36
N ILE A 144 28.94 -0.74 4.67
CA ILE A 144 28.93 0.45 5.51
C ILE A 144 30.28 0.50 6.24
N GLN A 145 31.08 1.53 5.97
CA GLN A 145 32.39 1.70 6.60
C GLN A 145 32.29 2.72 7.76
N PRO A 146 32.97 2.49 8.90
CA PRO A 146 33.06 3.46 9.99
C PRO A 146 33.89 4.72 9.65
N GLN A 147 34.58 4.75 8.50
CA GLN A 147 35.53 5.81 8.18
C GLN A 147 34.88 7.18 7.89
N PRO A 148 35.55 8.30 8.22
CA PRO A 148 34.92 9.63 8.22
C PRO A 148 34.81 10.31 6.84
N LYS A 149 35.46 9.79 5.79
CA LYS A 149 35.47 10.46 4.47
C LYS A 149 34.27 10.05 3.61
N GLY A 150 33.21 10.84 3.66
CA GLY A 150 32.02 10.63 2.82
C GLY A 150 32.25 10.86 1.30
N SER A 151 33.41 11.38 0.88
CA SER A 151 33.74 11.68 -0.53
C SER A 151 33.86 10.45 -1.44
N THR A 152 34.01 9.24 -0.89
CA THR A 152 34.07 7.99 -1.68
C THR A 152 32.78 7.17 -1.61
N SER A 153 31.72 7.70 -0.99
CA SER A 153 30.46 6.97 -0.82
C SER A 153 29.64 6.92 -2.12
N ALA A 154 29.08 5.75 -2.41
CA ALA A 154 28.22 5.55 -3.59
C ALA A 154 26.79 5.99 -3.30
N LEU A 155 26.28 5.66 -2.10
CA LEU A 155 24.92 5.97 -1.68
C LEU A 155 24.92 6.63 -0.30
N LYS A 156 23.83 7.36 -0.03
CA LYS A 156 23.57 8.10 1.21
C LYS A 156 22.15 7.84 1.70
N LEU A 157 22.01 7.57 2.99
CA LEU A 157 20.74 7.47 3.70
C LEU A 157 20.75 8.50 4.84
N HIS A 158 19.67 9.26 4.97
CA HIS A 158 19.36 9.89 6.24
C HIS A 158 18.41 8.99 7.01
N LYS A 159 18.87 8.48 8.15
CA LYS A 159 18.13 7.59 9.05
C LYS A 159 17.50 8.44 10.15
N LEU A 160 16.26 8.12 10.50
CA LEU A 160 15.53 8.68 11.63
C LEU A 160 15.27 7.56 12.65
N THR A 161 15.65 7.80 13.89
CA THR A 161 15.24 6.96 15.03
C THR A 161 14.38 7.80 15.96
N ILE A 162 13.16 7.33 16.23
CA ILE A 162 12.26 7.91 17.23
C ILE A 162 12.27 6.95 18.42
N SER A 163 12.75 7.38 19.58
CA SER A 163 12.72 6.58 20.81
C SER A 163 11.69 7.17 21.78
N VAL A 164 10.83 6.33 22.33
CA VAL A 164 9.90 6.67 23.43
C VAL A 164 10.41 5.95 24.68
N LEU A 165 10.57 6.70 25.77
CA LEU A 165 11.28 6.25 26.96
C LEU A 165 10.33 6.09 28.15
N ASN A 166 10.67 5.18 29.05
CA ASN A 166 9.95 4.91 30.32
C ASN A 166 8.45 4.63 30.13
N LEU A 167 8.10 3.77 29.17
CA LEU A 167 6.70 3.41 28.89
C LEU A 167 6.01 2.69 30.07
N ASN A 168 6.79 1.98 30.89
CA ASN A 168 6.30 1.25 32.06
C ASN A 168 5.73 2.16 33.16
N THR A 169 6.19 3.42 33.27
CA THR A 169 5.68 4.40 34.25
C THR A 169 4.47 5.17 33.74
N PHE A 170 3.91 4.81 32.57
CA PHE A 170 2.79 5.53 31.96
C PHE A 170 1.58 5.65 32.87
N GLU A 171 1.10 4.53 33.40
CA GLU A 171 -0.07 4.52 34.27
C GLU A 171 0.17 5.30 35.55
N GLN A 172 1.35 5.17 36.15
CA GLN A 172 1.69 5.84 37.39
C GLN A 172 1.67 7.36 37.20
N ASN A 173 2.36 7.86 36.17
CA ASN A 173 2.41 9.30 35.89
C ASN A 173 1.03 9.86 35.57
N LEU A 174 0.17 9.08 34.88
CA LEU A 174 -1.19 9.49 34.58
C LEU A 174 -2.05 9.54 35.85
N THR A 175 -1.94 8.55 36.75
CA THR A 175 -2.64 8.55 38.04
C THR A 175 -2.23 9.74 38.89
N GLU A 176 -0.93 9.99 39.06
CA GLU A 176 -0.43 11.13 39.84
C GLU A 176 -0.89 12.47 39.25
N GLY A 177 -0.85 12.60 37.91
CA GLY A 177 -1.34 13.78 37.21
C GLY A 177 -2.83 14.05 37.42
N LEU A 178 -3.66 13.01 37.35
CA LEU A 178 -5.11 13.09 37.60
C LEU A 178 -5.42 13.44 39.05
N GLN A 179 -4.74 12.81 40.01
CA GLN A 179 -4.91 13.12 41.44
C GLN A 179 -4.62 14.60 41.72
N ASN A 180 -3.46 15.09 41.24
CA ASN A 180 -3.06 16.48 41.45
C ASN A 180 -4.00 17.48 40.80
N TYR A 181 -4.54 17.16 39.60
CA TYR A 181 -5.42 18.08 38.90
C TYR A 181 -6.85 18.08 39.46
N LEU A 182 -7.39 16.92 39.83
CA LEU A 182 -8.77 16.80 40.31
C LEU A 182 -8.94 17.11 41.79
N ALA A 183 -7.86 17.05 42.59
CA ALA A 183 -7.88 17.46 44.01
C ALA A 183 -8.33 18.92 44.21
N ASP A 184 -8.13 19.78 43.21
CA ASP A 184 -8.58 21.18 43.25
C ASP A 184 -10.10 21.36 43.01
N TYR A 185 -10.81 20.30 42.59
CA TYR A 185 -12.22 20.36 42.18
C TYR A 185 -13.15 19.43 42.96
N LEU A 186 -12.60 18.45 43.70
CA LEU A 186 -13.36 17.45 44.44
C LEU A 186 -12.95 17.45 45.90
N ASP A 187 -13.93 17.66 46.79
CA ASP A 187 -13.72 17.65 48.25
C ASP A 187 -13.68 16.21 48.84
N GLU A 188 -14.07 15.20 48.06
CA GLU A 188 -14.18 13.79 48.49
C GLU A 188 -12.96 12.95 48.06
N GLU A 189 -11.84 13.10 48.80
CA GLU A 189 -10.56 12.46 48.48
C GLU A 189 -10.66 10.91 48.35
N GLU A 190 -11.48 10.27 49.18
CA GLU A 190 -11.67 8.82 49.17
C GLU A 190 -12.47 8.33 47.96
N GLU A 191 -13.44 9.11 47.50
CA GLU A 191 -14.25 8.79 46.31
C GLU A 191 -13.45 8.99 45.02
N LEU A 192 -12.60 10.03 44.98
CA LEU A 192 -11.63 10.23 43.90
C LEU A 192 -10.61 9.08 43.84
N LYS A 193 -10.12 8.59 44.99
CA LYS A 193 -9.25 7.40 45.04
C LYS A 193 -9.97 6.18 44.48
N ARG A 194 -11.23 5.93 44.87
CA ARG A 194 -12.05 4.82 44.35
C ARG A 194 -12.18 4.88 42.82
N ILE A 195 -12.54 6.03 42.25
CA ILE A 195 -12.71 6.20 40.80
C ILE A 195 -11.40 5.97 40.04
N LEU A 196 -10.27 6.45 40.58
CA LEU A 196 -8.95 6.25 39.97
C LEU A 196 -8.45 4.81 40.11
N GLU A 197 -8.86 4.07 41.15
CA GLU A 197 -8.59 2.65 41.33
C GLU A 197 -9.37 1.77 40.34
N GLU A 198 -10.61 2.15 40.02
CA GLU A 198 -11.45 1.45 39.04
C GLU A 198 -10.93 1.57 37.60
N LYS A 199 -10.11 2.59 37.30
CA LYS A 199 -9.36 2.76 36.04
C LYS A 199 -10.23 2.67 34.77
N LYS A 200 -11.52 3.00 34.84
CA LYS A 200 -12.50 2.84 33.74
C LYS A 200 -12.07 3.53 32.43
N ASP A 201 -11.52 4.74 32.52
CA ASP A 201 -11.07 5.55 31.39
C ASP A 201 -9.59 5.30 30.97
N PHE A 202 -8.82 4.54 31.76
CA PHE A 202 -7.40 4.28 31.47
C PHE A 202 -7.19 3.46 30.18
N PRO A 203 -7.97 2.39 29.89
CA PRO A 203 -7.86 1.66 28.63
C PRO A 203 -8.03 2.57 27.41
N TYR A 204 -8.93 3.55 27.50
CA TYR A 204 -9.16 4.52 26.43
C TYR A 204 -7.95 5.43 26.21
N LEU A 205 -7.45 6.07 27.27
CA LEU A 205 -6.28 6.96 27.16
C LEU A 205 -5.04 6.21 26.71
N LYS A 206 -4.83 4.98 27.20
CA LYS A 206 -3.78 4.09 26.70
C LYS A 206 -3.94 3.87 25.20
N THR A 207 -5.12 3.45 24.74
CA THR A 207 -5.37 3.21 23.30
C THR A 207 -5.10 4.45 22.46
N LEU A 208 -5.50 5.63 22.94
CA LEU A 208 -5.26 6.91 22.25
C LEU A 208 -3.75 7.20 22.12
N VAL A 209 -3.02 7.13 23.24
CA VAL A 209 -1.58 7.37 23.28
C VAL A 209 -0.83 6.34 22.44
N ASP A 210 -1.19 5.07 22.62
CA ASP A 210 -0.63 3.92 21.94
C ASP A 210 -0.74 4.06 20.41
N THR A 211 -1.92 4.41 19.89
CA THR A 211 -2.16 4.40 18.44
C THR A 211 -1.75 5.68 17.71
N GLU A 212 -1.62 6.81 18.40
CA GLU A 212 -1.52 8.11 17.74
C GLU A 212 -0.21 8.88 18.00
N VAL A 213 0.48 8.63 19.13
CA VAL A 213 1.69 9.38 19.52
C VAL A 213 2.80 9.24 18.49
N LEU A 214 3.01 8.05 17.94
CA LEU A 214 4.02 7.86 16.90
C LEU A 214 3.75 8.72 15.66
N GLY A 215 2.46 8.91 15.32
CA GLY A 215 2.05 9.79 14.23
C GLY A 215 2.44 11.25 14.49
N GLN A 216 2.22 11.73 15.71
CA GLN A 216 2.66 13.06 16.14
C GLN A 216 4.19 13.18 16.16
N LEU A 217 4.91 12.18 16.67
CA LEU A 217 6.38 12.17 16.72
C LEU A 217 6.99 12.24 15.32
N LYS A 218 6.41 11.55 14.35
CA LYS A 218 6.80 11.64 12.94
C LYS A 218 6.62 13.05 12.37
N LYS A 219 5.50 13.71 12.72
CA LYS A 219 5.22 15.09 12.31
C LYS A 219 6.26 16.05 12.90
N GLU A 220 6.59 15.90 14.18
CA GLU A 220 7.64 16.71 14.84
C GLU A 220 9.03 16.42 14.26
N ALA A 221 9.35 15.15 13.98
CA ALA A 221 10.60 14.75 13.35
C ALA A 221 10.80 15.40 11.96
N CYS A 222 9.73 15.67 11.22
CA CYS A 222 9.82 16.45 9.98
C CYS A 222 10.34 17.87 10.24
N LEU A 223 9.89 18.56 11.30
CA LEU A 223 10.41 19.89 11.66
C LEU A 223 11.87 19.80 12.09
N LYS A 224 12.19 18.87 12.99
CA LYS A 224 13.57 18.67 13.48
C LYS A 224 14.55 18.29 12.37
N TYR A 225 14.10 17.58 11.34
CA TYR A 225 14.92 17.31 10.16
C TYR A 225 15.14 18.54 9.26
N LEU A 226 14.15 19.43 9.11
CA LEU A 226 14.37 20.71 8.42
C LEU A 226 15.36 21.60 9.20
N GLU A 227 15.25 21.65 10.53
CA GLU A 227 16.21 22.34 11.40
C GLU A 227 17.61 21.73 11.29
N TYR A 228 17.71 20.40 11.25
CA TYR A 228 18.96 19.68 11.04
C TYR A 228 19.62 20.09 9.72
N ILE A 229 18.87 20.11 8.61
CA ILE A 229 19.38 20.60 7.32
C ILE A 229 19.83 22.06 7.42
N SER A 230 18.97 22.92 7.97
CA SER A 230 19.23 24.37 8.10
C SER A 230 20.52 24.64 8.89
N SER A 231 20.73 23.95 10.01
CA SER A 231 21.92 24.10 10.85
C SER A 231 23.24 23.67 10.17
N ASN A 232 23.16 22.90 9.08
CA ASN A 232 24.31 22.43 8.31
C ASN A 232 24.54 23.22 7.01
N ILE A 233 23.78 24.29 6.76
CA ILE A 233 23.95 25.17 5.58
C ILE A 233 24.45 26.54 6.07
N SER A 234 25.59 27.00 5.55
CA SER A 234 26.10 28.34 5.86
C SER A 234 25.33 29.42 5.11
N GLU A 235 24.66 30.30 5.84
CA GLU A 235 23.90 31.43 5.30
C GLU A 235 24.77 32.40 4.50
N SER A 236 25.99 32.67 4.95
CA SER A 236 26.96 33.53 4.22
C SER A 236 27.26 33.03 2.81
N LYS A 237 27.24 31.70 2.62
CA LYS A 237 27.51 31.05 1.33
C LYS A 237 26.22 30.83 0.52
N TYR A 238 25.09 30.69 1.19
CA TYR A 238 23.79 30.38 0.58
C TYR A 238 22.67 31.25 1.18
N PRO A 239 22.53 32.52 0.75
CA PRO A 239 21.51 33.44 1.27
C PRO A 239 20.07 32.91 1.12
N LYS A 240 19.82 32.08 0.08
CA LYS A 240 18.52 31.43 -0.17
C LYS A 240 18.07 30.47 0.96
N ILE A 241 18.93 30.17 1.94
CA ILE A 241 18.55 29.45 3.16
C ILE A 241 17.43 30.17 3.93
N ILE A 242 17.27 31.48 3.75
CA ILE A 242 16.20 32.25 4.37
C ILE A 242 14.82 31.63 4.06
N TYR A 243 14.59 31.12 2.84
CA TYR A 243 13.32 30.44 2.52
C TYR A 243 13.11 29.16 3.35
N LEU A 244 14.17 28.43 3.71
CA LEU A 244 14.09 27.27 4.59
C LEU A 244 13.82 27.69 6.04
N LYS A 245 14.54 28.72 6.53
CA LYS A 245 14.33 29.27 7.88
C LYS A 245 12.90 29.80 8.04
N ASP A 246 12.40 30.50 7.03
CA ASP A 246 11.03 31.02 7.02
C ASP A 246 9.99 29.90 7.02
N LEU A 247 10.20 28.83 6.24
CA LEU A 247 9.33 27.64 6.26
C LEU A 247 9.29 27.00 7.66
N ILE A 248 10.45 26.77 8.30
CA ILE A 248 10.53 26.20 9.66
C ILE A 248 9.78 27.08 10.66
N ARG A 249 10.05 28.39 10.63
CA ARG A 249 9.40 29.38 11.51
C ARG A 249 7.88 29.35 11.34
N ARG A 250 7.37 29.36 10.10
CA ARG A 250 5.94 29.38 9.80
C ARG A 250 5.22 28.10 10.17
N LEU A 251 5.85 26.94 10.01
CA LEU A 251 5.28 25.67 10.47
C LEU A 251 5.21 25.61 12.00
N SER A 252 6.21 26.17 12.69
CA SER A 252 6.21 26.31 14.15
C SER A 252 5.09 27.24 14.62
N LEU A 253 4.90 28.39 13.95
CA LEU A 253 3.78 29.31 14.22
C LEU A 253 2.41 28.67 13.96
N LEU A 254 2.26 27.87 12.89
CA LEU A 254 1.04 27.13 12.63
C LEU A 254 0.72 26.15 13.77
N LYS A 255 1.73 25.39 14.22
CA LYS A 255 1.57 24.45 15.35
C LYS A 255 1.15 25.19 16.62
N GLN A 256 1.85 26.27 16.97
CA GLN A 256 1.53 27.10 18.15
C GLN A 256 0.10 27.66 18.07
N TYR A 257 -0.30 28.18 16.91
CA TYR A 257 -1.62 28.76 16.72
C TYR A 257 -2.74 27.75 16.99
N PHE A 258 -2.69 26.56 16.39
CA PHE A 258 -3.75 25.56 16.54
C PHE A 258 -3.68 24.74 17.83
N ASN A 259 -2.58 24.79 18.58
CA ASN A 259 -2.42 24.09 19.87
C ASN A 259 -2.71 24.96 21.10
N ARG A 260 -3.26 26.16 20.90
CA ARG A 260 -3.66 27.08 21.98
C ARG A 260 -4.63 26.42 22.96
N THR A 261 -4.31 26.52 24.25
CA THR A 261 -5.13 26.04 25.37
C THR A 261 -6.00 27.13 25.99
N ASP A 262 -5.74 28.39 25.64
CA ASP A 262 -6.45 29.58 26.14
C ASP A 262 -7.75 29.88 25.37
N VAL A 263 -8.17 29.01 24.45
CA VAL A 263 -9.39 29.16 23.64
C VAL A 263 -10.32 27.96 23.82
N PRO A 264 -11.65 28.14 23.73
CA PRO A 264 -12.62 27.04 23.80
C PRO A 264 -12.41 25.95 22.75
N ASP A 265 -12.88 24.73 23.03
CA ASP A 265 -12.70 23.55 22.17
C ASP A 265 -13.34 23.69 20.78
N ASP A 266 -14.39 24.50 20.66
CA ASP A 266 -15.12 24.79 19.43
C ASP A 266 -14.59 26.04 18.70
N TYR A 267 -13.58 26.72 19.22
CA TYR A 267 -13.06 27.98 18.65
C TYR A 267 -12.61 27.84 17.19
N TYR A 268 -12.07 26.67 16.82
CA TYR A 268 -11.61 26.31 15.48
C TYR A 268 -12.61 25.51 14.65
N LEU A 269 -13.84 25.38 15.12
CA LEU A 269 -14.93 24.73 14.41
C LEU A 269 -15.56 25.72 13.42
N ILE A 270 -15.58 25.36 12.14
CA ILE A 270 -16.15 26.21 11.08
C ILE A 270 -17.25 25.47 10.31
N SER A 271 -18.23 26.22 9.82
CA SER A 271 -19.26 25.73 8.90
C SER A 271 -18.86 25.95 7.44
N TYR A 272 -19.08 24.99 6.54
CA TYR A 272 -18.96 25.24 5.10
C TYR A 272 -19.87 24.31 4.31
N GLN A 273 -20.75 24.87 3.49
CA GLN A 273 -21.69 24.13 2.63
C GLN A 273 -22.49 23.08 3.40
N GLY A 274 -22.96 23.43 4.60
CA GLY A 274 -23.75 22.55 5.47
C GLY A 274 -22.94 21.55 6.30
N HIS A 275 -21.61 21.54 6.22
CA HIS A 275 -20.74 20.64 6.97
C HIS A 275 -19.95 21.38 8.07
N GLN A 276 -19.70 20.69 9.18
CA GLN A 276 -18.84 21.17 10.27
C GLN A 276 -17.40 20.63 10.09
N ILE A 277 -16.43 21.52 10.25
CA ILE A 277 -15.01 21.24 9.99
C ILE A 277 -14.19 21.72 11.18
N ASP A 278 -13.57 20.78 11.89
CA ASP A 278 -12.62 21.06 12.97
C ASP A 278 -11.21 21.21 12.38
N LEU A 279 -10.74 22.46 12.31
CA LEU A 279 -9.42 22.77 11.77
C LEU A 279 -8.28 22.31 12.68
N ARG A 280 -8.47 22.36 14.00
CA ARG A 280 -7.48 21.92 14.99
C ARG A 280 -7.25 20.42 14.87
N PHE A 281 -8.32 19.64 14.83
CA PHE A 281 -8.22 18.20 14.60
C PHE A 281 -7.56 17.87 13.25
N SER A 282 -7.92 18.57 12.18
CA SER A 282 -7.34 18.32 10.85
C SER A 282 -5.81 18.55 10.82
N LEU A 283 -5.32 19.59 11.50
CA LEU A 283 -3.90 19.93 11.57
C LEU A 283 -3.14 19.17 12.67
N ALA A 284 -3.87 18.57 13.62
CA ALA A 284 -3.29 17.66 14.59
C ALA A 284 -2.83 16.35 13.92
N GLN A 285 -3.49 15.86 12.86
CA GLN A 285 -3.18 14.56 12.23
C GLN A 285 -1.70 14.40 11.80
N ALA A 286 -1.21 13.15 11.85
CA ALA A 286 0.18 12.80 11.51
C ALA A 286 0.61 13.23 10.10
N ASN A 287 -0.31 13.24 9.15
CA ASN A 287 -0.09 13.59 7.74
C ASN A 287 -0.39 15.07 7.42
N ALA A 288 -0.50 15.93 8.44
CA ALA A 288 -0.93 17.31 8.26
C ALA A 288 -0.09 18.10 7.24
N PHE A 289 1.21 17.81 7.13
CA PHE A 289 2.13 18.52 6.25
C PHE A 289 2.26 17.92 4.83
N ASP A 290 1.64 16.76 4.55
CA ASP A 290 1.82 16.01 3.31
C ASP A 290 1.45 16.78 2.04
N ALA A 291 0.58 17.79 2.17
CA ALA A 291 0.16 18.62 1.05
C ALA A 291 1.22 19.64 0.63
N LEU A 292 2.23 19.96 1.44
CA LEU A 292 3.24 20.96 1.09
C LEU A 292 4.08 20.55 -0.13
N PRO A 293 4.57 21.51 -0.94
CA PRO A 293 5.46 21.23 -2.06
C PRO A 293 6.84 20.75 -1.60
N ILE A 294 7.35 21.30 -0.49
CA ILE A 294 8.62 20.94 0.12
C ILE A 294 8.37 20.58 1.57
N ILE A 295 8.57 19.31 1.91
CA ILE A 295 8.46 18.79 3.28
C ILE A 295 9.21 17.45 3.36
N PRO A 296 9.78 17.09 4.52
CA PRO A 296 10.28 15.74 4.72
C PRO A 296 9.16 14.71 4.69
N ILE A 297 9.50 13.51 4.26
CA ILE A 297 8.65 12.34 4.27
C ILE A 297 9.41 11.28 5.06
N VAL A 298 8.86 10.92 6.22
CA VAL A 298 9.27 9.74 6.97
C VAL A 298 8.76 8.51 6.21
N SER A 299 9.66 7.72 5.61
CA SER A 299 9.27 6.59 4.76
C SER A 299 10.27 5.45 4.81
N GLY A 300 9.78 4.23 4.65
CA GLY A 300 10.59 3.02 4.77
C GLY A 300 10.86 2.72 6.22
N TYR A 301 9.92 2.01 6.83
CA TYR A 301 10.05 1.52 8.20
C TYR A 301 11.19 0.50 8.20
N LEU A 302 12.33 0.84 8.78
CA LEU A 302 13.49 -0.04 8.79
C LEU A 302 13.36 -1.08 9.89
N GLY A 303 12.74 -0.71 11.01
CA GLY A 303 12.41 -1.66 12.04
C GLY A 303 11.95 -1.01 13.33
N GLU A 304 11.63 -1.89 14.26
CA GLU A 304 11.17 -1.57 15.59
C GLU A 304 12.00 -2.34 16.60
N THR A 305 12.35 -1.70 17.70
CA THR A 305 13.14 -2.33 18.74
C THR A 305 12.53 -2.02 20.08
N ILE A 306 12.53 -3.02 20.95
CA ILE A 306 12.10 -2.87 22.34
C ILE A 306 13.31 -3.28 23.17
N ASP A 307 13.63 -2.51 24.21
CA ASP A 307 14.66 -2.96 25.14
C ASP A 307 14.23 -4.24 25.87
N THR A 308 15.18 -4.89 26.55
CA THR A 308 14.91 -6.17 27.21
C THR A 308 13.91 -6.08 28.36
N GLN A 309 13.66 -4.89 28.90
CA GLN A 309 12.72 -4.67 30.01
C GLN A 309 11.34 -4.18 29.55
N GLY A 310 11.22 -3.76 28.27
CA GLY A 310 10.00 -3.16 27.72
C GLY A 310 9.87 -1.67 28.01
N ASP A 311 10.89 -1.02 28.55
CA ASP A 311 10.83 0.34 29.08
C ASP A 311 10.97 1.38 27.97
N ASN A 312 11.86 1.10 27.02
CA ASN A 312 12.14 1.96 25.87
C ASN A 312 11.77 1.25 24.57
N ARG A 313 11.18 2.02 23.66
CA ARG A 313 10.84 1.56 22.31
C ARG A 313 11.41 2.49 21.28
N GLU A 314 12.04 1.94 20.25
CA GLU A 314 12.57 2.72 19.13
C GLU A 314 11.92 2.32 17.82
N PHE A 315 11.61 3.33 17.00
CA PHE A 315 11.05 3.21 15.68
C PHE A 315 12.03 3.82 14.68
N ILE A 316 12.48 3.03 13.71
CA ILE A 316 13.55 3.43 12.81
C ILE A 316 13.00 3.56 11.39
N PHE A 317 13.33 4.67 10.73
CA PHE A 317 12.81 5.04 9.42
C PHE A 317 13.90 5.60 8.50
N GLY A 318 13.66 5.53 7.19
CA GLY A 318 14.33 6.38 6.21
C GLY A 318 13.71 7.78 6.10
N LEU A 319 14.53 8.77 5.79
CA LEU A 319 14.10 10.14 5.49
C LEU A 319 14.34 10.49 4.02
N LYS A 320 13.34 11.10 3.39
CA LYS A 320 13.48 11.76 2.09
C LYS A 320 12.78 13.11 2.08
N LEU A 321 13.15 13.98 1.15
CA LEU A 321 12.46 15.25 0.91
C LEU A 321 11.51 15.14 -0.27
N LYS A 322 10.29 15.63 -0.09
CA LYS A 322 9.44 16.05 -1.19
C LYS A 322 10.01 17.35 -1.78
N LEU A 323 10.18 17.41 -3.10
CA LEU A 323 10.87 18.49 -3.79
C LEU A 323 10.01 19.05 -4.95
N ASN A 324 8.73 19.33 -4.65
CA ASN A 324 7.72 19.83 -5.59
C ASN A 324 7.58 19.04 -6.91
N GLY A 325 7.80 17.72 -6.86
CA GLY A 325 7.74 16.85 -8.03
C GLY A 325 6.37 16.77 -8.69
N LYS A 326 6.31 16.18 -9.89
CA LYS A 326 5.09 16.04 -10.68
C LYS A 326 4.18 14.94 -10.13
N ILE A 327 2.86 15.19 -10.07
CA ILE A 327 1.87 14.19 -9.68
C ILE A 327 1.32 13.49 -10.93
N GLU A 328 1.77 12.26 -11.17
CA GLU A 328 1.43 11.51 -12.40
C GLU A 328 -0.08 11.31 -12.59
N LYS A 329 -0.82 11.09 -11.49
CA LYS A 329 -2.28 10.92 -11.49
C LYS A 329 -3.03 12.15 -12.06
N TYR A 330 -2.42 13.33 -11.99
CA TYR A 330 -3.05 14.60 -12.37
C TYR A 330 -2.28 15.31 -13.48
N LYS A 331 -2.03 14.56 -14.57
CA LYS A 331 -1.38 15.06 -15.80
C LYS A 331 0.03 15.64 -15.59
N GLY A 332 0.72 15.22 -14.52
CA GLY A 332 2.08 15.65 -14.25
C GLY A 332 2.22 17.10 -13.75
N LYS A 333 1.14 17.69 -13.19
CA LYS A 333 1.21 18.99 -12.50
C LYS A 333 2.15 18.92 -11.29
N SER A 334 2.83 20.02 -10.96
CA SER A 334 3.59 20.12 -9.70
C SER A 334 2.66 20.01 -8.50
N VAL A 335 3.22 19.67 -7.34
CA VAL A 335 2.45 19.60 -6.08
C VAL A 335 1.81 20.95 -5.76
N LEU A 336 2.56 22.04 -5.94
CA LEU A 336 2.05 23.40 -5.77
C LEU A 336 0.80 23.62 -6.64
N THR A 337 0.93 23.47 -7.96
CA THR A 337 -0.16 23.76 -8.91
C THR A 337 -1.38 22.88 -8.63
N TYR A 338 -1.19 21.58 -8.38
CA TYR A 338 -2.30 20.67 -8.09
C TYR A 338 -3.10 21.07 -6.85
N ASN A 339 -2.42 21.47 -5.77
CA ASN A 339 -3.11 21.86 -4.54
C ASN A 339 -3.77 23.23 -4.68
N LEU A 340 -3.18 24.17 -5.43
CA LEU A 340 -3.82 25.45 -5.73
C LEU A 340 -5.07 25.29 -6.59
N ASP A 341 -5.05 24.38 -7.58
CA ASP A 341 -6.26 24.03 -8.33
C ASP A 341 -7.35 23.47 -7.40
N LEU A 342 -6.97 22.60 -6.45
CA LEU A 342 -7.94 22.05 -5.50
C LEU A 342 -8.53 23.11 -4.55
N LEU A 343 -7.79 24.18 -4.25
CA LEU A 343 -8.31 25.31 -3.47
C LEU A 343 -9.21 26.22 -4.30
N ASN A 344 -8.92 26.40 -5.59
CA ASN A 344 -9.65 27.30 -6.46
C ASN A 344 -11.04 26.75 -6.84
N PRO A 345 -12.15 27.38 -6.39
CA PRO A 345 -13.51 26.92 -6.70
C PRO A 345 -13.87 26.93 -8.19
N ASP A 346 -13.16 27.73 -9.00
CA ASP A 346 -13.37 27.82 -10.45
C ASP A 346 -12.58 26.74 -11.21
N SER A 347 -11.73 25.97 -10.54
CA SER A 347 -10.95 24.93 -11.19
C SER A 347 -11.81 23.70 -11.47
N LYS A 348 -11.53 23.05 -12.60
CA LYS A 348 -12.19 21.80 -12.97
C LYS A 348 -12.05 20.71 -11.90
N ILE A 349 -10.88 20.59 -11.27
CA ILE A 349 -10.63 19.55 -10.25
C ILE A 349 -11.45 19.82 -9.00
N HIS A 350 -11.56 21.08 -8.57
CA HIS A 350 -12.40 21.44 -7.42
C HIS A 350 -13.87 21.14 -7.69
N GLN A 351 -14.37 21.55 -8.87
CA GLN A 351 -15.76 21.31 -9.27
C GLN A 351 -16.07 19.81 -9.31
N GLU A 352 -15.22 19.01 -9.97
CA GLU A 352 -15.36 17.55 -10.07
C GLU A 352 -15.43 16.85 -8.69
N GLU A 353 -14.53 17.20 -7.77
CA GLU A 353 -14.50 16.59 -6.42
C GLU A 353 -15.65 17.10 -5.53
N SER A 354 -16.07 18.36 -5.69
CA SER A 354 -17.18 18.95 -4.93
C SER A 354 -18.56 18.44 -5.32
N SER A 355 -18.73 17.97 -6.57
CA SER A 355 -19.99 17.37 -7.06
C SER A 355 -20.20 15.93 -6.59
N ASN A 356 -19.23 15.32 -5.92
CA ASN A 356 -19.33 13.97 -5.39
C ASN A 356 -20.00 14.00 -3.99
N SER A 357 -21.32 13.82 -3.95
CA SER A 357 -22.13 13.89 -2.72
C SER A 357 -21.65 12.97 -1.60
N GLU A 358 -21.12 11.78 -1.93
CA GLU A 358 -20.64 10.80 -0.93
C GLU A 358 -19.32 11.20 -0.26
N LYS A 359 -18.53 12.07 -0.89
CA LYS A 359 -17.19 12.47 -0.41
C LYS A 359 -17.09 13.96 -0.09
N GLN A 360 -18.20 14.68 -0.19
CA GLN A 360 -18.26 16.12 -0.11
C GLN A 360 -17.69 16.66 1.21
N GLU A 361 -18.09 16.09 2.35
CA GLU A 361 -17.55 16.44 3.66
C GLU A 361 -16.03 16.25 3.75
N PHE A 362 -15.54 15.07 3.32
CA PHE A 362 -14.11 14.75 3.33
C PHE A 362 -13.32 15.69 2.41
N PHE A 363 -13.88 16.00 1.25
CA PHE A 363 -13.29 16.94 0.30
C PHE A 363 -13.20 18.35 0.91
N TYR A 364 -14.25 18.85 1.55
CA TYR A 364 -14.23 20.17 2.19
C TYR A 364 -13.26 20.24 3.37
N LYS A 365 -13.20 19.21 4.22
CA LYS A 365 -12.16 19.09 5.26
C LYS A 365 -10.76 19.21 4.63
N LYS A 366 -10.52 18.49 3.53
CA LYS A 366 -9.26 18.53 2.78
C LYS A 366 -8.96 19.91 2.18
N VAL A 367 -9.95 20.65 1.68
CA VAL A 367 -9.79 22.01 1.16
C VAL A 367 -9.35 22.98 2.26
N TRP A 368 -10.06 23.01 3.38
CA TRP A 368 -9.76 23.94 4.48
C TRP A 368 -8.46 23.61 5.22
N HIS A 369 -8.15 22.32 5.36
CA HIS A 369 -6.83 21.86 5.81
C HIS A 369 -5.70 22.48 4.99
N ARG A 370 -5.81 22.39 3.66
CA ARG A 370 -4.80 22.91 2.73
C ARG A 370 -4.75 24.43 2.70
N PHE A 371 -5.90 25.09 2.84
CA PHE A 371 -5.96 26.54 2.95
C PHE A 371 -5.12 27.01 4.15
N CYS A 372 -5.38 26.48 5.35
CA CYS A 372 -4.62 26.84 6.56
C CYS A 372 -3.13 26.56 6.38
N LEU A 373 -2.79 25.38 5.88
CA LEU A 373 -1.40 24.97 5.66
C LEU A 373 -0.66 25.89 4.68
N TYR A 374 -1.27 26.20 3.53
CA TYR A 374 -0.66 27.05 2.51
C TYR A 374 -0.62 28.52 2.95
N PHE A 375 -1.61 28.96 3.72
CA PHE A 375 -1.65 30.32 4.24
C PHE A 375 -0.44 30.58 5.14
N PHE A 376 -0.21 29.71 6.11
CA PHE A 376 0.95 29.86 7.00
C PHE A 376 2.26 29.61 6.26
N ALA A 377 2.41 28.48 5.57
CA ALA A 377 3.70 28.02 5.08
C ALA A 377 4.16 28.68 3.76
N ILE A 378 3.25 29.16 2.91
CA ILE A 378 3.56 29.56 1.53
C ILE A 378 3.18 31.02 1.22
N ALA A 379 2.17 31.59 1.86
CA ALA A 379 1.72 32.94 1.54
C ALA A 379 2.84 33.98 1.71
N SER A 380 2.92 34.94 0.78
CA SER A 380 3.97 35.95 0.77
C SER A 380 3.36 37.32 0.53
N ARG A 381 3.95 38.34 1.17
CA ARG A 381 3.74 39.75 0.82
C ARG A 381 4.97 40.39 0.16
N CYS A 382 6.10 39.69 0.16
CA CYS A 382 7.35 40.20 -0.38
C CYS A 382 7.40 39.99 -1.89
N GLU A 383 7.93 41.00 -2.60
CA GLU A 383 7.94 41.11 -4.06
C GLU A 383 9.38 41.03 -4.57
N PRO A 384 9.88 39.85 -4.98
CA PRO A 384 11.28 39.71 -5.38
C PRO A 384 11.70 40.56 -6.59
N GLY A 385 10.73 41.06 -7.37
CA GLY A 385 10.97 41.99 -8.48
C GLY A 385 11.13 43.45 -8.07
N ASN A 386 10.91 43.82 -6.80
CA ASN A 386 11.10 45.17 -6.30
C ASN A 386 12.62 45.44 -6.09
N PRO A 387 13.19 46.55 -6.60
CA PRO A 387 14.60 46.90 -6.41
C PRO A 387 15.07 46.94 -4.93
N ASP A 388 14.17 47.27 -4.00
CA ASP A 388 14.46 47.35 -2.56
C ASP A 388 14.21 46.03 -1.81
N TYR A 389 13.87 44.96 -2.53
CA TYR A 389 13.66 43.65 -1.95
C TYR A 389 14.97 43.10 -1.36
N ARG A 390 14.89 42.73 -0.09
CA ARG A 390 15.94 41.99 0.62
C ARG A 390 15.36 40.66 1.07
N ILE A 391 16.07 39.57 0.83
CA ILE A 391 15.55 38.23 1.10
C ILE A 391 15.21 38.05 2.59
N GLU A 392 15.91 38.74 3.48
CA GLU A 392 15.69 38.74 4.92
C GLU A 392 14.28 39.23 5.30
N GLN A 393 13.66 40.09 4.47
CA GLN A 393 12.30 40.60 4.70
C GLN A 393 11.24 39.48 4.68
N GLU A 394 11.55 38.30 4.14
CA GLU A 394 10.64 37.14 4.21
C GLU A 394 10.37 36.73 5.66
N LEU A 395 11.36 36.87 6.55
CA LEU A 395 11.23 36.52 7.97
C LEU A 395 10.32 37.48 8.74
N ASP A 396 10.14 38.70 8.24
CA ASP A 396 9.32 39.74 8.88
C ASP A 396 7.81 39.54 8.66
N TYR A 397 7.42 38.62 7.75
CA TYR A 397 6.01 38.33 7.54
C TYR A 397 5.40 37.64 8.76
N ASP A 398 4.36 38.24 9.32
CA ASP A 398 3.56 37.65 10.39
C ASP A 398 2.31 36.95 9.81
N PRO A 399 2.34 35.61 9.66
CA PRO A 399 1.18 34.87 9.17
C PRO A 399 0.03 34.83 10.19
N VAL A 400 0.30 34.96 11.50
CA VAL A 400 -0.72 34.83 12.55
C VAL A 400 -1.68 36.02 12.50
N SER A 401 -1.15 37.23 12.54
CA SER A 401 -1.99 38.44 12.44
C SER A 401 -2.74 38.51 11.11
N ALA A 402 -2.11 38.06 10.01
CA ALA A 402 -2.77 37.99 8.72
C ALA A 402 -3.90 36.96 8.70
N PHE A 403 -3.68 35.78 9.30
CA PHE A 403 -4.66 34.70 9.34
C PHE A 403 -5.86 35.06 10.21
N ASN A 404 -5.67 35.70 11.37
CA ASN A 404 -6.76 36.14 12.24
C ASN A 404 -7.81 36.96 11.49
N ARG A 405 -7.38 37.85 10.57
CA ARG A 405 -8.31 38.63 9.73
C ARG A 405 -9.13 37.76 8.77
N CYS A 406 -8.52 36.73 8.21
CA CYS A 406 -9.23 35.76 7.38
C CYS A 406 -10.12 34.85 8.22
N PHE A 407 -9.68 34.50 9.42
CA PHE A 407 -10.37 33.57 10.31
C PHE A 407 -11.74 34.08 10.76
N GLU A 408 -11.91 35.40 10.91
CA GLU A 408 -13.23 36.01 11.12
C GLU A 408 -14.23 35.69 9.97
N ILE A 409 -13.76 35.64 8.72
CA ILE A 409 -14.58 35.21 7.57
C ILE A 409 -14.92 33.72 7.68
N LEU A 410 -13.96 32.90 8.16
CA LEU A 410 -14.17 31.46 8.33
C LEU A 410 -15.19 31.16 9.44
N LYS A 411 -15.27 31.99 10.50
CA LYS A 411 -16.28 31.88 11.57
C LYS A 411 -17.68 32.32 11.13
N GLY A 412 -17.78 33.27 10.21
CA GLY A 412 -19.06 33.72 9.67
C GLY A 412 -19.83 32.61 8.97
N ASN A 413 -21.13 32.80 8.72
CA ASN A 413 -21.98 31.79 8.06
C ASN A 413 -22.15 32.00 6.54
N ASP A 414 -21.37 32.91 5.94
CA ASP A 414 -21.45 33.23 4.51
C ASP A 414 -20.50 32.35 3.69
N ASP A 415 -21.04 31.27 3.13
CA ASP A 415 -20.31 30.36 2.26
C ASP A 415 -19.80 31.03 0.97
N GLN A 416 -20.49 32.06 0.47
CA GLN A 416 -20.06 32.76 -0.75
C GLN A 416 -18.82 33.62 -0.47
N GLN A 417 -18.75 34.27 0.69
CA GLN A 417 -17.54 34.95 1.15
C GLN A 417 -16.38 33.96 1.32
N LYS A 418 -16.63 32.79 1.90
CA LYS A 418 -15.61 31.73 2.05
C LYS A 418 -15.12 31.21 0.69
N ARG A 419 -16.02 31.00 -0.28
CA ARG A 419 -15.66 30.65 -1.67
C ARG A 419 -14.82 31.76 -2.32
N ASN A 420 -15.20 33.01 -2.16
CA ASN A 420 -14.46 34.16 -2.69
C ASN A 420 -13.07 34.27 -2.06
N LEU A 421 -12.93 33.96 -0.76
CA LEU A 421 -11.65 33.91 -0.06
C LEU A 421 -10.74 32.84 -0.66
N LEU A 422 -11.24 31.60 -0.83
CA LEU A 422 -10.48 30.50 -1.45
C LEU A 422 -10.01 30.87 -2.87
N LYS A 423 -10.90 31.44 -3.68
CA LYS A 423 -10.60 31.93 -5.03
C LYS A 423 -9.50 32.98 -5.01
N THR A 424 -9.70 34.07 -4.26
CA THR A 424 -8.76 35.20 -4.20
C THR A 424 -7.39 34.76 -3.66
N PHE A 425 -7.38 33.91 -2.63
CA PHE A 425 -6.16 33.35 -2.06
C PHE A 425 -5.38 32.52 -3.09
N SER A 426 -6.06 31.59 -3.78
CA SER A 426 -5.41 30.74 -4.80
C SER A 426 -4.84 31.57 -5.96
N GLN A 427 -5.55 32.61 -6.40
CA GLN A 427 -5.11 33.52 -7.45
C GLN A 427 -3.93 34.41 -7.01
N ALA A 428 -3.95 34.89 -5.76
CA ALA A 428 -2.86 35.68 -5.20
C ALA A 428 -1.55 34.89 -5.18
N LEU A 429 -1.58 33.60 -4.81
CA LEU A 429 -0.38 32.74 -4.82
C LEU A 429 0.15 32.44 -6.24
N LEU A 430 -0.70 32.54 -7.26
CA LEU A 430 -0.32 32.38 -8.68
C LEU A 430 0.12 33.70 -9.34
N THR A 431 0.02 34.82 -8.63
CA THR A 431 0.34 36.13 -9.21
C THR A 431 1.85 36.28 -9.42
N PRO A 432 2.33 36.80 -10.57
CA PRO A 432 3.76 37.00 -10.84
C PRO A 432 4.46 37.91 -9.82
N LYS A 433 3.69 38.79 -9.16
CA LYS A 433 4.13 39.75 -8.14
C LYS A 433 4.95 39.10 -7.01
N PHE A 434 4.49 37.97 -6.46
CA PHE A 434 5.13 37.33 -5.30
C PHE A 434 6.11 36.22 -5.69
N GLN A 435 6.13 35.81 -6.96
CA GLN A 435 7.04 34.80 -7.51
C GLN A 435 7.15 33.50 -6.67
N ILE A 436 6.04 33.00 -6.12
CA ILE A 436 6.01 31.84 -5.21
C ILE A 436 6.68 30.60 -5.84
N GLU A 437 6.39 30.33 -7.11
CA GLU A 437 6.98 29.19 -7.83
C GLU A 437 8.51 29.31 -7.95
N GLN A 438 9.03 30.52 -8.14
CA GLN A 438 10.46 30.79 -8.16
C GLN A 438 11.09 30.55 -6.79
N LYS A 439 10.47 31.02 -5.70
CA LYS A 439 10.95 30.80 -4.32
C LYS A 439 11.03 29.29 -3.99
N ILE A 440 10.01 28.53 -4.36
CA ILE A 440 9.98 27.07 -4.19
C ILE A 440 11.06 26.39 -5.05
N THR A 441 11.26 26.84 -6.29
CA THR A 441 12.30 26.31 -7.18
C THR A 441 13.69 26.57 -6.61
N ASP A 442 13.92 27.76 -6.08
CA ASP A 442 15.16 28.19 -5.46
C ASP A 442 15.48 27.38 -4.19
N LEU A 443 14.49 27.21 -3.31
CA LEU A 443 14.62 26.35 -2.13
C LEU A 443 14.87 24.89 -2.54
N THR A 444 14.17 24.39 -3.56
CA THR A 444 14.39 23.05 -4.10
C THR A 444 15.82 22.86 -4.59
N LYS A 445 16.37 23.84 -5.32
CA LYS A 445 17.74 23.81 -5.82
C LYS A 445 18.76 23.78 -4.66
N LEU A 446 18.58 24.66 -3.67
CA LEU A 446 19.42 24.68 -2.47
C LEU A 446 19.43 23.33 -1.74
N LEU A 447 18.25 22.75 -1.51
CA LEU A 447 18.12 21.46 -0.82
C LEU A 447 18.74 20.31 -1.62
N LYS A 448 18.58 20.32 -2.96
CA LYS A 448 19.23 19.33 -3.83
C LYS A 448 20.76 19.46 -3.79
N GLU A 449 21.30 20.68 -3.79
CA GLU A 449 22.73 20.93 -3.69
C GLU A 449 23.29 20.46 -2.34
N PHE A 450 22.61 20.80 -1.23
CA PHE A 450 22.97 20.33 0.11
C PHE A 450 22.97 18.80 0.19
N LEU A 451 21.93 18.14 -0.32
CA LEU A 451 21.82 16.68 -0.24
C LEU A 451 22.81 15.92 -1.13
N LYS A 452 23.43 16.60 -2.10
CA LYS A 452 24.52 16.05 -2.94
C LYS A 452 25.89 16.14 -2.27
N GLN A 453 26.02 16.78 -1.11
CA GLN A 453 27.32 16.95 -0.47
C GLN A 453 27.97 15.62 -0.11
N GLU A 454 29.28 15.58 -0.34
CA GLU A 454 30.14 14.45 -0.05
C GLU A 454 30.45 14.33 1.44
N THR A 455 30.51 15.45 2.17
CA THR A 455 30.78 15.45 3.60
C THR A 455 29.70 14.67 4.37
N LYS A 456 30.14 13.76 5.25
CA LYS A 456 29.27 13.04 6.18
C LYS A 456 28.81 14.01 7.27
N LEU A 457 27.50 14.12 7.47
CA LEU A 457 26.94 14.94 8.53
C LEU A 457 27.06 14.23 9.89
N GLN A 458 27.17 15.02 10.95
CA GLN A 458 27.23 14.50 12.32
C GLN A 458 25.84 14.08 12.79
N LEU A 459 25.80 13.01 13.59
CA LEU A 459 24.60 12.58 14.30
C LEU A 459 24.08 13.73 15.17
N LYS A 460 22.75 13.89 15.20
CA LYS A 460 22.11 14.86 16.09
C LYS A 460 20.89 14.26 16.79
N GLU A 461 20.84 14.45 18.11
CA GLU A 461 19.71 14.07 18.95
C GLU A 461 18.89 15.31 19.34
N TYR A 462 17.57 15.13 19.39
CA TYR A 462 16.59 16.12 19.76
C TYR A 462 15.70 15.53 20.88
N PRO A 463 15.91 15.93 22.15
CA PRO A 463 15.05 15.49 23.24
C PRO A 463 13.68 16.17 23.14
N LEU A 464 12.61 15.40 23.34
CA LEU A 464 11.22 15.82 23.22
C LEU A 464 10.41 15.33 24.42
N HIS A 465 9.31 16.02 24.73
CA HIS A 465 8.29 15.54 25.66
C HIS A 465 6.98 15.29 24.91
N ILE A 466 6.33 14.17 25.20
CA ILE A 466 4.95 13.88 24.82
C ILE A 466 4.08 14.32 25.99
N GLU A 467 3.11 15.17 25.74
CA GLU A 467 2.26 15.76 26.77
C GLU A 467 0.79 15.42 26.52
N ILE A 468 0.11 15.00 27.57
CA ILE A 468 -1.36 14.91 27.60
C ILE A 468 -1.85 16.16 28.31
N GLN A 469 -2.63 16.99 27.62
CA GLN A 469 -3.12 18.27 28.17
C GLN A 469 -4.31 18.05 29.11
N ARG A 470 -4.40 18.85 30.18
CA ARG A 470 -5.52 18.85 31.15
C ARG A 470 -6.89 19.03 30.49
N GLY A 471 -6.95 19.71 29.34
CA GLY A 471 -8.18 19.98 28.60
C GLY A 471 -8.97 18.73 28.17
N ILE A 472 -8.36 17.54 28.19
CA ILE A 472 -9.07 16.25 27.96
C ILE A 472 -10.00 15.86 29.12
N ILE A 473 -9.76 16.41 30.31
CA ILE A 473 -10.45 16.08 31.55
C ILE A 473 -11.66 17.00 31.76
N THR A 474 -12.80 16.42 32.16
CA THR A 474 -13.97 17.20 32.57
C THR A 474 -13.78 17.73 33.99
N THR A 475 -14.34 18.91 34.28
CA THR A 475 -14.41 19.47 35.65
C THR A 475 -15.82 19.39 36.21
N ASP A 476 -16.73 18.69 35.53
CA ASP A 476 -18.10 18.47 36.00
C ASP A 476 -18.13 17.35 37.04
N THR A 477 -18.40 17.72 38.29
CA THR A 477 -18.42 16.81 39.44
C THR A 477 -19.48 15.73 39.32
N ASP A 478 -20.63 16.02 38.68
CA ASP A 478 -21.69 15.03 38.50
C ASP A 478 -21.26 13.95 37.50
N THR A 479 -20.62 14.33 36.40
CA THR A 479 -20.05 13.39 35.43
C THR A 479 -18.96 12.52 36.09
N ILE A 480 -18.06 13.11 36.87
CA ILE A 480 -16.97 12.37 37.52
C ILE A 480 -17.50 11.40 38.56
N LEU A 481 -18.37 11.84 39.47
CA LEU A 481 -18.82 11.05 40.61
C LEU A 481 -19.92 10.04 40.24
N HIS A 482 -20.87 10.41 39.36
CA HIS A 482 -22.03 9.56 39.06
C HIS A 482 -21.84 8.70 37.82
N GLN A 483 -21.06 9.15 36.84
CA GLN A 483 -20.76 8.37 35.61
C GLN A 483 -19.41 7.66 35.70
N GLU A 484 -18.65 7.91 36.78
CA GLU A 484 -17.31 7.36 37.04
C GLU A 484 -16.36 7.60 35.85
N SER A 485 -16.48 8.76 35.19
CA SER A 485 -15.65 9.13 34.04
C SER A 485 -15.12 10.55 34.19
N PHE A 486 -13.83 10.70 33.93
CA PHE A 486 -13.14 11.99 33.99
C PHE A 486 -12.90 12.59 32.59
N LEU A 487 -13.36 11.96 31.50
CA LEU A 487 -13.15 12.44 30.13
C LEU A 487 -14.29 13.35 29.65
N LYS A 488 -13.97 14.49 29.01
CA LYS A 488 -14.99 15.36 28.39
C LYS A 488 -15.75 14.71 27.24
N ASN A 489 -15.09 13.83 26.47
CA ASN A 489 -15.70 13.14 25.33
C ASN A 489 -14.98 11.80 25.09
N PRO A 490 -15.68 10.65 25.12
CA PRO A 490 -15.07 9.34 24.89
C PRO A 490 -14.78 9.03 23.40
N GLN A 491 -14.94 9.97 22.46
CA GLN A 491 -14.60 9.74 21.05
C GLN A 491 -13.09 9.88 20.77
N ALA A 492 -12.39 8.72 20.65
CA ALA A 492 -10.94 8.58 20.47
C ALA A 492 -10.28 9.64 19.58
N LYS A 493 -10.76 9.79 18.33
CA LYS A 493 -10.07 10.62 17.34
C LYS A 493 -10.12 12.12 17.65
N GLN A 494 -11.21 12.61 18.22
CA GLN A 494 -11.33 14.05 18.51
C GLN A 494 -10.41 14.49 19.65
N ASN A 495 -9.93 13.56 20.47
CA ASN A 495 -9.04 13.84 21.60
C ASN A 495 -7.56 13.92 21.19
N LEU A 496 -7.22 13.66 19.92
CA LEU A 496 -5.91 13.95 19.34
C LEU A 496 -5.46 15.40 19.56
N ARG A 497 -6.42 16.33 19.68
CA ARG A 497 -6.16 17.75 19.91
C ARG A 497 -5.48 18.07 21.26
N TYR A 498 -5.50 17.13 22.20
CA TYR A 498 -4.95 17.25 23.55
C TYR A 498 -3.62 16.51 23.74
N ILE A 499 -3.09 15.88 22.69
CA ILE A 499 -1.74 15.32 22.70
C ILE A 499 -0.82 16.31 21.99
N SER A 500 0.12 16.89 22.73
CA SER A 500 1.18 17.74 22.19
C SER A 500 2.54 17.05 22.30
N ILE A 501 3.45 17.44 21.42
CA ILE A 501 4.85 17.02 21.46
C ILE A 501 5.65 18.29 21.36
N ASP A 502 6.42 18.61 22.38
CA ASP A 502 7.19 19.84 22.44
C ASP A 502 8.63 19.56 22.90
N GLU A 503 9.45 20.61 22.92
CA GLU A 503 10.81 20.50 23.44
C GLU A 503 10.77 20.08 24.91
N ALA A 504 11.86 19.47 25.39
CA ALA A 504 11.92 18.90 26.73
C ALA A 504 11.94 19.99 27.83
N THR A 505 10.81 20.64 28.04
CA THR A 505 10.55 21.68 29.04
C THR A 505 9.44 21.25 29.99
N ILE A 506 9.41 21.82 31.20
CA ILE A 506 8.33 21.60 32.18
C ILE A 506 7.13 22.44 31.76
N ASN A 507 5.97 21.82 31.59
CA ASN A 507 4.72 22.49 31.23
C ASN A 507 3.69 22.32 32.37
N SER A 508 3.28 23.43 32.98
CA SER A 508 2.29 23.42 34.07
C SER A 508 0.89 23.01 33.64
N GLU A 509 0.57 23.11 32.34
CA GLU A 509 -0.74 22.76 31.76
C GLU A 509 -0.85 21.28 31.33
N ALA A 510 0.25 20.53 31.43
CA ALA A 510 0.24 19.11 31.15
C ALA A 510 -0.39 18.34 32.33
N LEU A 511 -1.28 17.40 32.00
CA LEU A 511 -1.77 16.39 32.92
C LEU A 511 -0.67 15.36 33.17
N CYS A 512 -0.01 14.93 32.11
CA CYS A 512 1.03 13.91 32.17
C CYS A 512 2.07 14.13 31.06
N GLN A 513 3.35 13.84 31.36
CA GLN A 513 4.46 13.99 30.42
C GLN A 513 5.29 12.71 30.31
N PHE A 514 5.73 12.38 29.10
CA PHE A 514 6.65 11.28 28.79
C PHE A 514 7.82 11.74 27.95
N ARG A 515 8.97 11.09 28.10
CA ARG A 515 10.17 11.44 27.35
C ARG A 515 10.20 10.71 26.02
N ALA A 516 10.57 11.45 24.99
CA ALA A 516 10.91 10.92 23.69
C ALA A 516 12.20 11.56 23.18
N LYS A 517 12.81 10.96 22.16
CA LYS A 517 13.92 11.57 21.43
C LYS A 517 13.82 11.26 19.95
N VAL A 518 14.26 12.23 19.15
CA VAL A 518 14.46 12.08 17.71
C VAL A 518 15.95 12.11 17.42
N THR A 519 16.46 11.08 16.76
CA THR A 519 17.87 10.99 16.35
C THR A 519 17.94 10.96 14.83
N ILE A 520 18.79 11.80 14.25
CA ILE A 520 19.02 11.87 12.80
C ILE A 520 20.47 11.52 12.51
N GLU A 521 20.67 10.57 11.59
CA GLU A 521 21.99 10.04 11.24
C GLU A 521 22.22 10.07 9.73
N ASP A 522 23.47 10.28 9.32
CA ASP A 522 23.90 10.24 7.92
C ASP A 522 24.72 8.97 7.65
N ILE A 523 24.06 7.95 7.09
CA ILE A 523 24.65 6.64 6.79
C ILE A 523 25.16 6.62 5.34
N ARG A 524 26.39 6.12 5.16
CA ARG A 524 27.10 6.12 3.88
C ARG A 524 27.44 4.70 3.45
N TYR A 525 27.12 4.38 2.19
CA TYR A 525 27.39 3.07 1.60
C TYR A 525 28.56 3.19 0.63
N HIS A 526 29.50 2.27 0.72
CA HIS A 526 30.71 2.21 -0.07
C HIS A 526 30.71 0.96 -0.96
N ARG A 527 31.36 1.06 -2.12
CA ARG A 527 31.54 -0.05 -3.04
C ARG A 527 32.63 -0.98 -2.55
N THR A 528 32.45 -2.28 -2.77
CA THR A 528 33.48 -3.30 -2.53
C THR A 528 34.04 -3.80 -3.86
N ASN A 529 35.09 -4.63 -3.80
CA ASN A 529 35.63 -5.30 -4.99
C ASN A 529 34.82 -6.56 -5.38
N GLN A 530 33.74 -6.89 -4.66
CA GLN A 530 32.93 -8.08 -4.94
C GLN A 530 31.88 -7.77 -6.00
N HIS A 531 32.08 -8.37 -7.17
CA HIS A 531 31.25 -8.21 -8.35
C HIS A 531 30.89 -9.57 -8.92
N GLN A 532 29.61 -9.77 -9.22
CA GLN A 532 29.08 -11.00 -9.78
C GLN A 532 28.37 -10.70 -11.09
N THR A 533 28.54 -11.59 -12.08
CA THR A 533 27.87 -11.49 -13.38
C THR A 533 27.19 -12.80 -13.75
N PHE A 534 26.06 -12.67 -14.43
CA PHE A 534 25.25 -13.80 -14.89
C PHE A 534 24.45 -13.43 -16.14
N THR A 535 23.95 -14.45 -16.82
CA THR A 535 23.05 -14.31 -17.96
C THR A 535 21.65 -14.75 -17.56
N MET A 536 20.65 -14.27 -18.31
CA MET A 536 19.27 -14.73 -18.17
C MET A 536 18.67 -15.03 -19.55
N SER A 537 18.00 -16.17 -19.65
CA SER A 537 17.23 -16.57 -20.82
C SER A 537 15.84 -17.08 -20.40
N TYR A 538 14.88 -16.99 -21.32
CA TYR A 538 13.56 -17.57 -21.11
C TYR A 538 13.58 -19.06 -21.43
N ASP A 539 12.90 -19.87 -20.62
CA ASP A 539 12.54 -21.22 -21.03
C ASP A 539 11.20 -21.18 -21.75
N LEU A 540 11.24 -21.45 -23.05
CA LEU A 540 10.08 -21.39 -23.95
C LEU A 540 9.55 -22.78 -24.32
N SER A 541 10.17 -23.83 -23.78
CA SER A 541 9.93 -25.22 -24.18
C SER A 541 8.59 -25.71 -23.66
N ASP A 542 7.75 -26.28 -24.52
CA ASP A 542 6.55 -27.07 -24.16
C ASP A 542 5.45 -26.34 -23.34
N ILE A 543 5.28 -25.03 -23.51
CA ILE A 543 4.18 -24.27 -22.87
C ILE A 543 3.11 -23.87 -23.90
N PRO A 544 1.97 -24.59 -24.00
CA PRO A 544 0.86 -24.19 -24.86
C PRO A 544 0.24 -22.88 -24.40
N THR A 545 -0.01 -21.96 -25.34
CA THR A 545 -0.48 -20.61 -25.03
C THR A 545 -1.91 -20.36 -25.51
N LEU A 546 -2.79 -19.94 -24.60
CA LEU A 546 -4.17 -19.53 -24.88
C LEU A 546 -4.32 -18.02 -24.68
N LEU A 547 -4.26 -17.26 -25.78
CA LEU A 547 -4.38 -15.79 -25.71
C LEU A 547 -5.83 -15.36 -25.43
N VAL A 548 -6.02 -14.50 -24.43
CA VAL A 548 -7.31 -13.90 -24.09
C VAL A 548 -7.24 -12.40 -24.38
N LEU A 549 -8.21 -11.88 -25.14
CA LEU A 549 -8.30 -10.48 -25.52
C LEU A 549 -9.61 -9.85 -25.04
N PHE A 550 -9.51 -8.75 -24.31
CA PHE A 550 -10.60 -7.82 -24.02
C PHE A 550 -10.44 -6.57 -24.88
N GLY A 551 -11.52 -6.13 -25.53
CA GLY A 551 -11.50 -4.89 -26.31
C GLY A 551 -12.89 -4.26 -26.43
N PRO A 552 -13.02 -2.94 -26.27
CA PRO A 552 -14.30 -2.29 -26.47
C PRO A 552 -14.69 -2.31 -27.95
N ARG A 553 -15.99 -2.38 -28.23
CA ARG A 553 -16.56 -2.28 -29.58
C ARG A 553 -16.40 -0.85 -30.09
N ASN A 554 -15.25 -0.58 -30.69
CA ASN A 554 -14.87 0.72 -31.25
C ASN A 554 -14.01 0.53 -32.50
N ASP A 555 -14.13 1.43 -33.47
CA ASP A 555 -13.42 1.31 -34.75
C ASP A 555 -11.89 1.43 -34.62
N ILE A 556 -11.39 2.25 -33.68
CA ILE A 556 -9.95 2.36 -33.39
C ILE A 556 -9.42 1.04 -32.85
N VAL A 557 -10.13 0.44 -31.89
CA VAL A 557 -9.77 -0.87 -31.32
C VAL A 557 -9.84 -1.96 -32.38
N ARG A 558 -10.89 -1.94 -33.22
CA ARG A 558 -11.03 -2.88 -34.34
C ARG A 558 -9.87 -2.75 -35.33
N GLY A 559 -9.42 -1.52 -35.62
CA GLY A 559 -8.24 -1.26 -36.44
C GLY A 559 -6.97 -1.84 -35.84
N ALA A 560 -6.66 -1.52 -34.58
CA ALA A 560 -5.49 -2.05 -33.87
C ALA A 560 -5.53 -3.59 -33.80
N TYR A 561 -6.68 -4.16 -33.49
CA TYR A 561 -6.90 -5.59 -33.50
C TYR A 561 -6.61 -6.23 -34.87
N ASN A 562 -7.16 -5.65 -35.95
CA ASN A 562 -6.99 -6.18 -37.30
C ASN A 562 -5.53 -6.17 -37.75
N ASN A 563 -4.78 -5.15 -37.37
CA ASN A 563 -3.38 -4.98 -37.75
C ASN A 563 -2.44 -5.88 -36.92
N ASP A 564 -2.63 -5.90 -35.60
CA ASP A 564 -1.62 -6.45 -34.69
C ASP A 564 -1.98 -7.85 -34.16
N PHE A 565 -3.27 -8.15 -34.02
CA PHE A 565 -3.74 -9.33 -33.28
C PHE A 565 -4.50 -10.37 -34.11
N LYS A 566 -5.08 -9.99 -35.26
CA LYS A 566 -5.87 -10.89 -36.13
C LYS A 566 -5.11 -12.16 -36.55
N LYS A 567 -3.78 -12.09 -36.64
CA LYS A 567 -2.92 -13.22 -37.00
C LYS A 567 -2.89 -14.35 -35.97
N TYR A 568 -3.12 -14.05 -34.69
CA TYR A 568 -3.04 -15.02 -33.60
C TYR A 568 -4.35 -15.79 -33.40
N LYS A 569 -4.22 -16.97 -32.80
CA LYS A 569 -5.37 -17.71 -32.29
C LYS A 569 -5.72 -17.20 -30.90
N LEU A 570 -6.98 -16.88 -30.63
CA LEU A 570 -7.36 -16.25 -29.36
C LEU A 570 -8.83 -16.43 -28.97
N LEU A 571 -9.09 -16.22 -27.69
CA LEU A 571 -10.41 -15.96 -27.13
C LEU A 571 -10.65 -14.45 -27.11
N ASN A 572 -11.78 -14.01 -27.68
CA ASN A 572 -12.13 -12.60 -27.74
C ASN A 572 -13.38 -12.31 -26.90
N PHE A 573 -13.26 -11.39 -25.95
CA PHE A 573 -14.34 -10.86 -25.12
C PHE A 573 -14.61 -9.40 -25.49
N PRO A 574 -15.42 -9.15 -26.53
CA PRO A 574 -15.84 -7.80 -26.89
C PRO A 574 -16.84 -7.27 -25.86
N TYR A 575 -16.74 -5.99 -25.52
CA TYR A 575 -17.69 -5.30 -24.63
C TYR A 575 -18.06 -3.92 -25.18
N ASP A 576 -19.21 -3.37 -24.81
CA ASP A 576 -19.53 -1.97 -25.10
C ASP A 576 -18.93 -1.07 -24.01
N SER A 577 -18.26 0.02 -24.38
CA SER A 577 -17.71 0.99 -23.42
C SER A 577 -18.75 1.98 -22.87
N LYS A 578 -19.96 2.03 -23.46
CA LYS A 578 -21.03 2.98 -23.14
C LYS A 578 -22.11 2.55 -22.12
N PRO A 579 -22.23 1.29 -21.64
CA PRO A 579 -23.32 0.96 -20.74
C PRO A 579 -23.17 1.74 -19.43
N ASP A 580 -24.30 2.15 -18.85
CA ASP A 580 -24.33 2.74 -17.52
C ASP A 580 -23.93 1.62 -16.53
N VAL A 581 -22.65 1.60 -16.14
CA VAL A 581 -22.05 0.40 -15.51
C VAL A 581 -22.47 0.30 -14.04
N ASN A 582 -23.67 -0.22 -13.81
CA ASN A 582 -24.10 -0.62 -12.49
C ASN A 582 -23.38 -1.91 -12.03
N PHE A 583 -23.51 -2.22 -10.74
CA PHE A 583 -22.91 -3.41 -10.14
C PHE A 583 -23.33 -4.71 -10.84
N ASN A 584 -24.61 -4.82 -11.23
CA ASN A 584 -25.20 -6.04 -11.80
C ASN A 584 -24.60 -6.41 -13.15
N TYR A 585 -24.35 -5.43 -14.03
CA TYR A 585 -23.63 -5.65 -15.28
C TYR A 585 -22.24 -6.24 -15.00
N TYR A 586 -21.46 -5.57 -14.13
CA TYR A 586 -20.07 -5.94 -13.87
C TYR A 586 -19.96 -7.31 -13.20
N PHE A 587 -20.84 -7.58 -12.22
CA PHE A 587 -20.95 -8.88 -11.57
C PHE A 587 -21.23 -9.99 -12.59
N THR A 588 -22.24 -9.80 -13.44
CA THR A 588 -22.65 -10.81 -14.43
C THR A 588 -21.55 -11.05 -15.45
N PHE A 589 -20.94 -9.98 -15.97
CA PHE A 589 -19.83 -10.06 -16.92
C PHE A 589 -18.64 -10.82 -16.31
N ALA A 590 -18.23 -10.48 -15.09
CA ALA A 590 -17.11 -11.12 -14.41
C ALA A 590 -17.38 -12.61 -14.14
N LEU A 591 -18.57 -12.96 -13.62
CA LEU A 591 -18.96 -14.34 -13.33
C LEU A 591 -18.94 -15.20 -14.61
N LEU A 592 -19.64 -14.76 -15.67
CA LEU A 592 -19.74 -15.54 -16.90
C LEU A 592 -18.40 -15.63 -17.64
N CYS A 593 -17.61 -14.56 -17.63
CA CYS A 593 -16.27 -14.57 -18.21
C CYS A 593 -15.38 -15.62 -17.53
N TYR A 594 -15.34 -15.61 -16.19
CA TYR A 594 -14.57 -16.59 -15.43
C TYR A 594 -15.03 -18.03 -15.70
N LEU A 595 -16.34 -18.29 -15.65
CA LEU A 595 -16.88 -19.63 -15.90
C LEU A 595 -16.61 -20.13 -17.33
N CYS A 596 -16.79 -19.29 -18.35
CA CYS A 596 -16.43 -19.64 -19.73
C CYS A 596 -14.95 -20.02 -19.86
N LEU A 597 -14.06 -19.24 -19.24
CA LEU A 597 -12.62 -19.52 -19.26
C LEU A 597 -12.29 -20.80 -18.50
N LYS A 598 -12.90 -21.04 -17.33
CA LYS A 598 -12.71 -22.26 -16.56
C LYS A 598 -13.17 -23.50 -17.34
N ILE A 599 -14.34 -23.44 -17.98
CA ILE A 599 -14.84 -24.52 -18.85
C ILE A 599 -13.86 -24.82 -19.99
N ILE A 600 -13.37 -23.78 -20.70
CA ILE A 600 -12.46 -23.95 -21.82
C ILE A 600 -11.12 -24.54 -21.35
N THR A 601 -10.54 -23.97 -20.31
CA THR A 601 -9.22 -24.39 -19.78
C THR A 601 -9.26 -25.81 -19.20
N ASP A 602 -10.32 -26.17 -18.48
CA ASP A 602 -10.51 -27.53 -17.95
C ASP A 602 -10.61 -28.59 -19.04
N ARG A 603 -11.17 -28.25 -20.21
CA ARG A 603 -11.29 -29.17 -21.34
C ARG A 603 -9.98 -29.37 -22.09
N LEU A 604 -9.14 -28.33 -22.13
CA LEU A 604 -7.81 -28.44 -22.72
C LEU A 604 -6.92 -29.40 -21.91
N ASN A 605 -7.17 -29.53 -20.60
CA ASN A 605 -6.54 -30.50 -19.71
C ASN A 605 -4.99 -30.51 -19.77
N VAL A 606 -4.41 -29.33 -19.94
CA VAL A 606 -2.97 -29.09 -19.95
C VAL A 606 -2.67 -27.82 -19.15
N ARG A 607 -1.45 -27.71 -18.62
CA ARG A 607 -1.01 -26.47 -17.99
C ARG A 607 -0.71 -25.45 -19.07
N LEU A 608 -1.47 -24.35 -19.08
CA LEU A 608 -1.39 -23.32 -20.11
C LEU A 608 -0.54 -22.13 -19.64
N PHE A 609 -0.02 -21.38 -20.61
CA PHE A 609 0.18 -19.95 -20.42
C PHE A 609 -1.01 -19.16 -20.97
N ILE A 610 -1.59 -18.30 -20.15
CA ILE A 610 -2.78 -17.51 -20.46
C ILE A 610 -2.43 -16.01 -20.36
N PRO A 611 -1.93 -15.41 -21.46
CA PRO A 611 -1.75 -13.97 -21.53
C PRO A 611 -3.12 -13.30 -21.71
N ILE A 612 -3.47 -12.41 -20.79
CA ILE A 612 -4.69 -11.61 -20.83
C ILE A 612 -4.37 -10.19 -21.29
N LEU A 613 -4.75 -9.84 -22.52
CA LEU A 613 -4.55 -8.52 -23.09
C LEU A 613 -5.83 -7.70 -23.06
N ARG A 614 -5.72 -6.42 -22.71
CA ARG A 614 -6.81 -5.44 -22.81
C ARG A 614 -6.43 -4.31 -23.78
N LEU A 615 -7.19 -4.11 -24.84
CA LEU A 615 -7.07 -2.94 -25.70
C LEU A 615 -7.94 -1.81 -25.14
N HIS A 616 -7.44 -0.57 -25.19
CA HIS A 616 -8.10 0.53 -24.52
C HIS A 616 -7.88 1.90 -25.13
N LEU A 617 -8.88 2.77 -24.97
CA LEU A 617 -8.92 4.10 -25.60
C LEU A 617 -8.55 5.24 -24.66
N GLN A 618 -8.70 5.05 -23.34
CA GLN A 618 -8.37 6.08 -22.36
C GLN A 618 -7.03 5.75 -21.68
N GLY A 619 -6.24 6.78 -21.37
CA GLY A 619 -5.00 6.65 -20.61
C GLY A 619 -5.23 5.99 -19.24
N LYS A 620 -4.16 5.44 -18.65
CA LYS A 620 -4.15 4.59 -17.44
C LYS A 620 -5.30 4.87 -16.43
N PRO A 621 -5.92 3.83 -15.85
CA PRO A 621 -6.88 3.98 -14.77
C PRO A 621 -6.31 4.86 -13.65
N GLY A 622 -7.10 5.84 -13.18
CA GLY A 622 -6.72 6.75 -12.10
C GLY A 622 -6.54 8.23 -12.48
N SER A 623 -6.57 8.64 -13.75
CA SER A 623 -6.70 10.08 -14.06
C SER A 623 -8.02 10.63 -13.49
N SER A 624 -8.05 11.90 -13.06
CA SER A 624 -9.18 12.53 -12.35
C SER A 624 -10.55 12.49 -13.06
N GLN A 625 -10.64 11.88 -14.24
CA GLN A 625 -11.88 11.62 -14.97
C GLN A 625 -12.47 10.21 -14.77
N SER A 626 -11.88 9.32 -13.96
CA SER A 626 -12.37 7.93 -13.82
C SER A 626 -13.00 7.63 -12.45
N THR A 627 -14.18 8.18 -12.19
CA THR A 627 -15.22 7.41 -11.50
C THR A 627 -16.21 6.97 -12.59
N SER A 628 -16.24 5.66 -12.87
CA SER A 628 -17.22 4.91 -13.69
C SER A 628 -16.94 4.52 -15.16
N ASN A 629 -15.71 4.56 -15.71
CA ASN A 629 -15.50 3.90 -17.01
C ASN A 629 -15.40 2.36 -16.87
N LEU A 630 -16.14 1.60 -17.69
CA LEU A 630 -16.07 0.12 -17.71
C LEU A 630 -14.64 -0.38 -17.94
N GLU A 631 -13.88 0.37 -18.74
CA GLU A 631 -12.49 0.08 -19.05
C GLU A 631 -11.58 -0.06 -17.81
N SER A 632 -11.74 0.78 -16.79
CA SER A 632 -11.00 0.66 -15.53
C SER A 632 -11.43 -0.58 -14.76
N LYS A 633 -12.74 -0.86 -14.69
CA LYS A 633 -13.26 -2.07 -14.03
C LYS A 633 -12.72 -3.34 -14.71
N ILE A 634 -12.67 -3.38 -16.05
CA ILE A 634 -12.08 -4.50 -16.78
C ILE A 634 -10.57 -4.58 -16.58
N ALA A 635 -9.87 -3.45 -16.47
CA ALA A 635 -8.44 -3.45 -16.14
C ALA A 635 -8.17 -4.12 -14.79
N ASP A 636 -8.98 -3.81 -13.77
CA ASP A 636 -8.87 -4.42 -12.45
C ASP A 636 -9.34 -5.88 -12.44
N TYR A 637 -10.47 -6.19 -13.10
CA TYR A 637 -10.93 -7.57 -13.30
C TYR A 637 -9.89 -8.45 -13.98
N SER A 638 -9.18 -7.95 -14.99
CA SER A 638 -8.14 -8.74 -15.68
C SER A 638 -7.04 -9.22 -14.73
N LYS A 639 -6.76 -8.47 -13.64
CA LYS A 639 -5.80 -8.85 -12.60
C LYS A 639 -6.38 -9.92 -11.68
N VAL A 640 -7.66 -9.79 -11.30
CA VAL A 640 -8.41 -10.80 -10.55
C VAL A 640 -8.45 -12.12 -11.31
N LEU A 641 -8.78 -12.06 -12.60
CA LEU A 641 -8.87 -13.20 -13.49
C LEU A 641 -7.51 -13.89 -13.67
N ALA A 642 -6.44 -13.12 -13.88
CA ALA A 642 -5.08 -13.67 -13.95
C ALA A 642 -4.70 -14.41 -12.67
N HIS A 643 -5.04 -13.86 -11.49
CA HIS A 643 -4.76 -14.52 -10.21
C HIS A 643 -5.53 -15.83 -10.03
N LEU A 644 -6.83 -15.85 -10.36
CA LEU A 644 -7.66 -17.05 -10.26
C LEU A 644 -7.24 -18.16 -11.23
N LEU A 645 -6.96 -17.81 -12.49
CA LEU A 645 -6.43 -18.77 -13.47
C LEU A 645 -5.01 -19.21 -13.10
N GLY A 646 -4.26 -18.34 -12.42
CA GLY A 646 -2.93 -18.60 -11.85
C GLY A 646 -2.89 -19.76 -10.85
N MET A 647 -4.05 -20.20 -10.33
CA MET A 647 -4.13 -21.35 -9.44
C MET A 647 -3.84 -22.68 -10.15
N ASP A 648 -4.14 -22.77 -11.45
CA ASP A 648 -3.97 -23.99 -12.27
C ASP A 648 -2.99 -23.81 -13.45
N HIS A 649 -2.74 -22.55 -13.83
CA HIS A 649 -2.02 -22.18 -15.05
C HIS A 649 -1.01 -21.06 -14.81
N LEU A 650 -0.16 -20.77 -15.80
CA LEU A 650 0.62 -19.54 -15.82
C LEU A 650 -0.26 -18.43 -16.40
N ALA A 651 -0.64 -17.43 -15.62
CA ALA A 651 -1.53 -16.38 -16.10
C ALA A 651 -1.06 -14.99 -15.65
N ASN A 652 -1.19 -14.01 -16.54
CA ASN A 652 -0.89 -12.62 -16.25
C ASN A 652 -1.67 -11.70 -17.19
N SER A 653 -1.84 -10.43 -16.81
CA SER A 653 -2.62 -9.47 -17.60
C SER A 653 -1.89 -8.15 -17.85
N GLN A 654 -2.13 -7.53 -19.00
CA GLN A 654 -1.66 -6.17 -19.32
C GLN A 654 -2.60 -5.42 -20.27
N GLY A 655 -2.54 -4.08 -20.20
CA GLY A 655 -3.31 -3.19 -21.06
C GLY A 655 -2.45 -2.49 -22.11
N LEU A 656 -3.00 -2.31 -23.31
CA LEU A 656 -2.41 -1.58 -24.42
C LEU A 656 -3.30 -0.39 -24.80
N ASP A 657 -2.74 0.81 -24.71
CA ASP A 657 -3.37 2.05 -25.16
C ASP A 657 -3.27 2.13 -26.68
N VAL A 658 -4.40 1.93 -27.37
CA VAL A 658 -4.47 1.94 -28.84
C VAL A 658 -4.86 3.31 -29.38
N SER A 659 -5.23 4.27 -28.52
CA SER A 659 -5.53 5.64 -28.94
C SER A 659 -4.27 6.43 -29.27
N ASN A 660 -3.19 6.17 -28.54
CA ASN A 660 -1.88 6.80 -28.72
C ASN A 660 -0.77 5.75 -28.49
N PRO A 661 -0.60 4.81 -29.45
CA PRO A 661 0.34 3.71 -29.30
C PRO A 661 1.76 4.26 -29.27
N LYS A 662 2.52 3.90 -28.23
CA LYS A 662 3.94 4.21 -28.10
C LYS A 662 4.72 2.92 -28.00
N ASN A 663 5.65 2.68 -28.94
CA ASN A 663 6.41 1.44 -29.03
C ASN A 663 7.05 1.04 -27.69
N TYR A 664 7.66 1.98 -26.96
CA TYR A 664 8.27 1.69 -25.65
C TYR A 664 7.24 1.25 -24.60
N LYS A 665 6.01 1.79 -24.61
CA LYS A 665 4.95 1.38 -23.68
C LYS A 665 4.46 -0.03 -24.02
N THR A 666 4.30 -0.33 -25.30
CA THR A 666 3.89 -1.65 -25.80
C THR A 666 4.90 -2.72 -25.42
N ILE A 667 6.20 -2.47 -25.66
CA ILE A 667 7.28 -3.40 -25.29
C ILE A 667 7.30 -3.62 -23.76
N ASN A 668 7.14 -2.57 -22.96
CA ASN A 668 7.10 -2.68 -21.49
C ASN A 668 5.86 -3.47 -21.01
N ALA A 669 4.72 -3.29 -21.67
CA ALA A 669 3.52 -4.08 -21.40
C ALA A 669 3.77 -5.56 -21.69
N PHE A 670 4.33 -5.91 -22.85
CA PHE A 670 4.66 -7.30 -23.16
C PHE A 670 5.69 -7.89 -22.19
N SER A 671 6.77 -7.16 -21.89
CA SER A 671 7.76 -7.57 -20.88
C SER A 671 7.10 -7.89 -19.53
N SER A 672 6.13 -7.07 -19.11
CA SER A 672 5.40 -7.29 -17.86
C SER A 672 4.43 -8.46 -17.96
N LEU A 673 3.79 -8.68 -19.12
CA LEU A 673 2.86 -9.78 -19.38
C LEU A 673 3.57 -11.13 -19.30
N TYR A 674 4.72 -11.27 -19.96
CA TYR A 674 5.52 -12.50 -20.00
C TYR A 674 6.42 -12.70 -18.78
N SER A 675 6.28 -11.87 -17.73
CA SER A 675 7.11 -11.97 -16.51
C SER A 675 6.90 -13.25 -15.70
N VAL A 676 5.81 -14.01 -15.94
CA VAL A 676 5.50 -15.30 -15.31
C VAL A 676 6.10 -16.51 -16.04
N ILE A 677 6.65 -16.32 -17.25
CA ILE A 677 7.32 -17.38 -18.00
C ILE A 677 8.62 -17.76 -17.27
N PRO A 678 8.96 -19.06 -17.16
CA PRO A 678 10.18 -19.52 -16.50
C PRO A 678 11.44 -18.92 -17.11
N LYS A 679 12.45 -18.69 -16.27
CA LYS A 679 13.74 -18.10 -16.66
C LYS A 679 14.90 -18.89 -16.08
N ASN A 680 15.93 -19.07 -16.88
CA ASN A 680 17.16 -19.75 -16.51
C ASN A 680 18.28 -18.73 -16.35
N PHE A 681 19.05 -18.85 -15.26
CA PHE A 681 20.18 -18.00 -14.94
C PHE A 681 21.46 -18.82 -14.91
N SER A 682 22.52 -18.31 -15.56
CA SER A 682 23.84 -18.96 -15.56
C SER A 682 24.92 -17.98 -15.13
N PHE A 683 25.75 -18.38 -14.16
CA PHE A 683 26.82 -17.55 -13.61
C PHE A 683 28.06 -17.61 -14.49
N ALA A 684 28.73 -16.48 -14.67
CA ALA A 684 29.99 -16.44 -15.42
C ALA A 684 31.13 -17.15 -14.67
N ASN A 685 31.12 -17.05 -13.33
CA ASN A 685 32.07 -17.69 -12.45
C ASN A 685 31.40 -18.88 -11.73
N PRO A 686 31.88 -20.12 -11.91
CA PRO A 686 31.31 -21.30 -11.25
C PRO A 686 31.28 -21.22 -9.72
N ALA A 687 32.22 -20.48 -9.10
CA ALA A 687 32.25 -20.31 -7.64
C ALA A 687 31.09 -19.46 -7.10
N ASP A 688 30.43 -18.66 -7.95
CA ASP A 688 29.24 -17.90 -7.60
C ASP A 688 27.94 -18.70 -7.82
N THR A 689 28.04 -19.93 -8.34
CA THR A 689 26.87 -20.78 -8.58
C THR A 689 26.34 -21.35 -7.26
N PRO A 690 25.03 -21.22 -6.96
CA PRO A 690 24.45 -21.81 -5.76
C PRO A 690 24.61 -23.32 -5.67
N THR A 691 24.64 -23.84 -4.44
CA THR A 691 24.74 -25.28 -4.16
C THR A 691 23.42 -25.92 -3.77
N LEU A 692 22.46 -25.13 -3.26
CA LEU A 692 21.14 -25.60 -2.84
C LEU A 692 20.29 -26.06 -4.04
N ASP A 693 19.92 -27.34 -4.08
CA ASP A 693 19.19 -27.89 -5.23
C ASP A 693 17.81 -27.26 -5.46
N LYS A 694 17.04 -27.03 -4.38
CA LYS A 694 15.65 -26.60 -4.45
C LYS A 694 15.26 -25.64 -3.33
N ALA A 695 14.61 -24.54 -3.70
CA ALA A 695 13.98 -23.62 -2.76
C ALA A 695 12.63 -23.12 -3.29
N ALA A 696 11.75 -22.70 -2.38
CA ALA A 696 10.49 -22.06 -2.72
C ALA A 696 10.32 -20.73 -2.00
N ILE A 697 9.59 -19.79 -2.62
CA ILE A 697 9.14 -18.55 -2.01
C ILE A 697 7.62 -18.55 -2.00
N ILE A 698 7.01 -18.37 -0.83
CA ILE A 698 5.57 -18.21 -0.67
C ILE A 698 5.31 -16.78 -0.22
N VAL A 699 4.65 -15.98 -1.06
CA VAL A 699 4.33 -14.57 -0.79
C VAL A 699 2.86 -14.47 -0.44
N VAL A 700 2.52 -13.91 0.72
CA VAL A 700 1.15 -14.00 1.27
C VAL A 700 0.62 -12.64 1.74
N SER A 701 -0.68 -12.42 1.52
CA SER A 701 -1.45 -11.26 2.01
C SER A 701 -2.93 -11.66 2.18
N SER A 702 -3.73 -10.76 2.73
CA SER A 702 -5.18 -10.89 2.79
C SER A 702 -5.92 -9.60 2.42
N GLY A 703 -7.21 -9.73 2.13
CA GLY A 703 -8.15 -8.62 1.99
C GLY A 703 -9.47 -8.93 2.68
N GLU A 704 -9.96 -8.03 3.53
CA GLU A 704 -11.25 -8.20 4.19
C GLU A 704 -12.38 -8.27 3.14
N CYS A 705 -13.30 -9.22 3.33
CA CYS A 705 -14.42 -9.48 2.43
C CYS A 705 -15.77 -9.59 3.15
N ASP A 706 -15.76 -9.60 4.48
CA ASP A 706 -16.93 -9.37 5.34
C ASP A 706 -16.52 -8.60 6.60
N ALA A 707 -16.92 -7.33 6.68
CA ALA A 707 -16.69 -6.48 7.85
C ALA A 707 -17.75 -5.39 8.00
N LYS A 708 -18.24 -5.23 9.24
CA LYS A 708 -19.14 -4.13 9.65
C LYS A 708 -18.35 -2.87 10.04
N LYS A 709 -18.96 -1.71 9.84
CA LYS A 709 -18.50 -0.42 10.37
C LYS A 709 -18.66 -0.42 11.88
N GLY A 710 -17.66 0.05 12.62
CA GLY A 710 -17.72 0.19 14.09
C GLY A 710 -17.63 -1.10 14.90
N ASN A 711 -17.53 -2.29 14.28
CA ASN A 711 -17.35 -3.53 15.02
C ASN A 711 -15.95 -3.59 15.66
N SER A 712 -15.91 -3.69 16.98
CA SER A 712 -14.70 -3.81 17.79
C SER A 712 -14.04 -5.18 17.62
N ASP A 713 -14.82 -6.26 17.48
CA ASP A 713 -14.26 -7.59 17.27
C ASP A 713 -13.76 -7.75 15.82
N ARG A 714 -12.47 -8.05 15.70
CA ARG A 714 -11.80 -8.29 14.43
C ARG A 714 -11.60 -9.77 14.14
N SER A 715 -11.71 -10.64 15.14
CA SER A 715 -11.38 -12.06 15.06
C SER A 715 -12.36 -12.85 14.19
N THR A 716 -13.63 -12.46 14.25
CA THR A 716 -14.71 -13.13 13.50
C THR A 716 -14.78 -12.70 12.04
N ARG A 717 -14.24 -11.53 11.66
CA ARG A 717 -14.27 -11.01 10.28
C ARG A 717 -13.71 -12.02 9.27
N ILE A 718 -14.29 -12.02 8.06
CA ILE A 718 -13.82 -12.90 6.97
C ILE A 718 -12.90 -12.13 6.03
N ALA A 719 -11.76 -12.73 5.72
CA ALA A 719 -10.80 -12.20 4.76
C ALA A 719 -10.45 -13.26 3.70
N ASN A 720 -10.21 -12.77 2.49
CA ASN A 720 -9.69 -13.56 1.39
C ASN A 720 -8.16 -13.61 1.50
N LEU A 721 -7.60 -14.79 1.73
CA LEU A 721 -6.18 -15.12 1.65
C LEU A 721 -5.76 -15.10 0.18
N ILE A 722 -4.65 -14.42 -0.12
CA ILE A 722 -4.11 -14.28 -1.47
C ILE A 722 -2.62 -14.55 -1.39
N ALA A 723 -2.13 -15.49 -2.20
CA ALA A 723 -0.70 -15.79 -2.25
C ALA A 723 -0.18 -16.09 -3.66
N GLU A 724 1.14 -15.99 -3.82
CA GLU A 724 1.88 -16.46 -4.99
C GLU A 724 3.02 -17.38 -4.52
N VAL A 725 3.18 -18.51 -5.22
CA VAL A 725 4.22 -19.50 -4.95
C VAL A 725 5.21 -19.48 -6.11
N ILE A 726 6.49 -19.36 -5.78
CA ILE A 726 7.61 -19.38 -6.73
C ILE A 726 8.50 -20.56 -6.39
N THR A 727 8.90 -21.34 -7.39
CA THR A 727 9.89 -22.40 -7.22
C THR A 727 11.20 -22.02 -7.88
N ILE A 728 12.29 -22.46 -7.27
CA ILE A 728 13.66 -22.22 -7.69
C ILE A 728 14.37 -23.56 -7.67
N ASP A 729 14.89 -23.96 -8.83
CA ASP A 729 15.50 -25.27 -9.06
C ASP A 729 16.89 -25.08 -9.67
N LEU A 730 17.91 -25.71 -9.08
CA LEU A 730 19.22 -25.85 -9.68
C LEU A 730 19.21 -27.01 -10.67
N LEU A 731 19.35 -26.71 -11.96
CA LEU A 731 19.33 -27.72 -13.02
C LEU A 731 20.66 -28.48 -13.08
N PRO A 732 20.69 -29.69 -13.68
CA PRO A 732 21.94 -30.44 -13.92
C PRO A 732 23.00 -29.66 -14.71
N SER A 733 22.56 -28.72 -15.55
CA SER A 733 23.42 -27.79 -16.30
C SER A 733 24.09 -26.71 -15.43
N LYS A 734 23.83 -26.70 -14.12
CA LYS A 734 24.21 -25.64 -13.18
C LYS A 734 23.56 -24.28 -13.43
N ALA A 735 22.52 -24.24 -14.27
CA ALA A 735 21.64 -23.08 -14.38
C ALA A 735 20.58 -23.09 -13.27
N VAL A 736 20.26 -21.91 -12.74
CA VAL A 736 19.16 -21.74 -11.78
C VAL A 736 17.89 -21.40 -12.56
N GLN A 737 16.88 -22.25 -12.48
CA GLN A 737 15.56 -22.00 -13.05
C GLN A 737 14.63 -21.37 -12.01
N ILE A 738 13.96 -20.28 -12.39
CA ILE A 738 12.94 -19.62 -11.56
C ILE A 738 11.62 -19.59 -12.31
N GLN A 739 10.55 -20.04 -11.65
CA GLN A 739 9.20 -20.03 -12.23
C GLN A 739 8.11 -19.69 -11.22
N THR A 740 7.06 -19.02 -11.68
CA THR A 740 5.80 -18.94 -10.93
C THR A 740 5.16 -20.32 -10.93
N HIS A 741 4.98 -20.92 -9.75
CA HIS A 741 4.38 -22.24 -9.61
C HIS A 741 2.85 -22.16 -9.65
N LYS A 742 2.24 -21.39 -8.73
CA LYS A 742 0.80 -21.14 -8.71
C LYS A 742 0.44 -19.93 -7.85
N CYS A 743 -0.75 -19.40 -8.04
CA CYS A 743 -1.41 -18.49 -7.11
C CYS A 743 -2.30 -19.28 -6.13
N LEU A 744 -2.62 -18.69 -4.98
CA LEU A 744 -3.59 -19.20 -4.01
C LEU A 744 -4.67 -18.16 -3.73
N SER A 745 -5.91 -18.63 -3.53
CA SER A 745 -7.03 -17.82 -3.07
C SER A 745 -7.99 -18.67 -2.23
N ALA A 746 -8.35 -18.21 -1.03
CA ALA A 746 -9.29 -18.89 -0.13
C ALA A 746 -9.90 -17.89 0.88
N ASN A 747 -11.13 -18.12 1.34
CA ASN A 747 -11.79 -17.27 2.33
C ASN A 747 -11.74 -17.93 3.71
N TYR A 748 -11.30 -17.19 4.73
CA TYR A 748 -11.17 -17.65 6.12
C TYR A 748 -11.68 -16.59 7.08
N THR A 749 -12.13 -16.98 8.27
CA THR A 749 -12.20 -16.03 9.39
C THR A 749 -10.79 -15.56 9.75
N ASN A 750 -10.64 -14.37 10.32
CA ASN A 750 -9.32 -13.86 10.71
C ASN A 750 -8.62 -14.80 11.71
N GLN A 751 -9.38 -15.42 12.61
CA GLN A 751 -8.84 -16.44 13.52
C GLN A 751 -8.23 -17.63 12.75
N GLN A 752 -8.96 -18.21 11.79
CA GLN A 752 -8.45 -19.32 10.98
C GLN A 752 -7.29 -18.89 10.09
N LEU A 753 -7.37 -17.69 9.52
CA LEU A 753 -6.38 -17.14 8.59
C LEU A 753 -4.97 -17.08 9.20
N TYR A 754 -4.88 -16.69 10.47
CA TYR A 754 -3.60 -16.49 11.16
C TYR A 754 -3.23 -17.65 12.09
N ARG A 755 -3.93 -18.80 12.00
CA ARG A 755 -3.66 -20.00 12.81
C ARG A 755 -3.57 -21.28 11.99
N GLU A 756 -4.56 -21.53 11.14
CA GLU A 756 -4.76 -22.80 10.44
C GLU A 756 -5.30 -22.67 9.00
N PRO A 757 -4.68 -21.85 8.12
CA PRO A 757 -5.09 -21.72 6.73
C PRO A 757 -4.69 -22.97 5.92
N THR A 758 -5.63 -23.90 5.77
CA THR A 758 -5.44 -25.20 5.09
C THR A 758 -4.79 -25.11 3.71
N ILE A 759 -5.13 -24.12 2.88
CA ILE A 759 -4.58 -23.98 1.52
C ILE A 759 -3.06 -23.73 1.50
N ILE A 760 -2.53 -23.09 2.56
CA ILE A 760 -1.08 -22.89 2.72
C ILE A 760 -0.44 -24.20 3.17
N LEU A 761 -1.01 -24.91 4.14
CA LEU A 761 -0.50 -26.20 4.58
C LEU A 761 -0.45 -27.21 3.43
N ASP A 762 -1.53 -27.32 2.65
CA ASP A 762 -1.59 -28.20 1.47
C ASP A 762 -0.47 -27.86 0.46
N THR A 763 -0.15 -26.57 0.32
CA THR A 763 0.91 -26.10 -0.57
C THR A 763 2.30 -26.40 -0.03
N VAL A 764 2.54 -26.18 1.26
CA VAL A 764 3.80 -26.54 1.95
C VAL A 764 4.02 -28.04 1.85
N SER A 765 2.99 -28.84 2.14
CA SER A 765 3.00 -30.29 1.98
C SER A 765 3.37 -30.70 0.56
N SER A 766 2.70 -30.14 -0.45
CA SER A 766 2.97 -30.45 -1.85
C SER A 766 4.41 -30.11 -2.27
N LEU A 767 4.93 -28.96 -1.85
CA LEU A 767 6.33 -28.55 -2.10
C LEU A 767 7.31 -29.50 -1.39
N TYR A 768 7.05 -29.84 -0.13
CA TYR A 768 7.86 -30.78 0.63
C TYR A 768 7.97 -32.14 -0.08
N HIS A 769 6.84 -32.69 -0.55
CA HIS A 769 6.83 -33.96 -1.29
C HIS A 769 7.52 -33.85 -2.67
N GLN A 770 7.62 -32.66 -3.25
CA GLN A 770 8.38 -32.39 -4.48
C GLN A 770 9.90 -32.17 -4.24
N GLY A 771 10.35 -32.26 -2.99
CA GLY A 771 11.76 -32.14 -2.60
C GLY A 771 12.20 -30.74 -2.17
N TYR A 772 11.29 -29.78 -2.05
CA TYR A 772 11.62 -28.44 -1.55
C TYR A 772 11.72 -28.49 -0.02
N ARG A 773 12.96 -28.45 0.51
CA ARG A 773 13.23 -28.40 1.96
C ARG A 773 13.41 -26.99 2.52
N HIS A 774 13.68 -26.00 1.66
CA HIS A 774 13.87 -24.62 2.06
C HIS A 774 12.72 -23.76 1.52
N ILE A 775 11.93 -23.17 2.42
CA ILE A 775 10.78 -22.33 2.06
C ILE A 775 10.93 -20.94 2.70
N LEU A 776 11.08 -19.93 1.85
CA LEU A 776 11.06 -18.51 2.21
C LEU A 776 9.59 -18.06 2.29
N TYR A 777 9.06 -17.94 3.50
CA TYR A 777 7.67 -17.58 3.74
C TYR A 777 7.55 -16.08 4.02
N LEU A 778 7.08 -15.32 3.04
CA LEU A 778 7.16 -13.87 3.01
C LEU A 778 5.77 -13.21 3.14
N ALA A 779 5.63 -12.37 4.17
CA ALA A 779 4.42 -11.60 4.42
C ALA A 779 4.71 -10.10 4.48
N LYS A 780 3.64 -9.30 4.52
CA LYS A 780 3.77 -7.88 4.84
C LYS A 780 4.31 -7.75 6.26
N THR A 781 5.17 -6.76 6.45
CA THR A 781 5.77 -6.36 7.71
C THR A 781 4.77 -6.33 8.88
N PRO A 782 5.07 -7.02 10.01
CA PRO A 782 4.16 -7.12 11.15
C PRO A 782 4.23 -5.90 12.09
N TYR A 783 5.00 -4.86 11.75
CA TYR A 783 5.17 -3.73 12.65
C TYR A 783 3.88 -2.95 12.85
N THR A 784 3.66 -2.58 14.10
CA THR A 784 2.52 -1.79 14.53
C THR A 784 2.91 -0.34 14.68
N SER A 785 1.95 0.58 14.49
CA SER A 785 2.12 1.97 14.91
C SER A 785 1.81 2.18 16.39
N SER A 786 1.66 1.11 17.18
CA SER A 786 1.36 1.14 18.61
C SER A 786 2.61 1.37 19.46
N LEU A 787 2.43 1.75 20.72
CA LEU A 787 3.46 1.79 21.78
C LEU A 787 3.46 0.53 22.66
N HIS A 788 2.52 -0.41 22.44
CA HIS A 788 2.30 -1.66 23.19
C HIS A 788 2.09 -1.41 24.69
N LEU A 789 1.36 -0.35 25.02
CA LEU A 789 0.96 -0.06 26.41
C LEU A 789 -0.02 -1.11 26.98
N SER A 790 -0.63 -1.95 26.13
CA SER A 790 -1.50 -3.08 26.47
C SER A 790 -0.76 -4.43 26.33
N LYS A 791 -0.68 -5.21 27.42
CA LYS A 791 0.06 -6.50 27.47
C LYS A 791 -0.55 -7.65 26.65
N SER A 792 -1.75 -7.50 26.07
CA SER A 792 -2.45 -8.58 25.35
C SER A 792 -2.03 -8.78 23.89
N GLU A 793 -1.07 -8.02 23.36
CA GLU A 793 -0.92 -7.82 21.90
C GLU A 793 0.38 -8.32 21.26
N ALA A 794 1.33 -8.85 22.04
CA ALA A 794 2.66 -9.16 21.51
C ALA A 794 2.70 -10.34 20.52
N SER A 795 1.81 -11.33 20.65
CA SER A 795 1.68 -12.46 19.71
C SER A 795 0.65 -12.22 18.61
N ASP A 796 -0.42 -11.47 18.91
CA ASP A 796 -1.58 -11.29 18.01
C ASP A 796 -1.29 -10.38 16.81
N ASN A 797 -0.26 -9.53 16.92
CA ASN A 797 0.13 -8.57 15.87
C ASN A 797 1.09 -9.14 14.81
N LEU A 798 1.52 -10.41 14.94
CA LEU A 798 2.39 -11.02 13.95
C LEU A 798 1.63 -11.50 12.69
N PHE A 799 0.29 -11.57 12.74
CA PHE A 799 -0.58 -11.95 11.62
C PHE A 799 -0.09 -13.23 10.91
N PHE A 800 0.33 -13.13 9.64
CA PHE A 800 0.84 -14.26 8.88
C PHE A 800 2.19 -14.81 9.37
N LEU A 801 2.85 -14.13 10.31
CA LEU A 801 4.08 -14.58 10.97
C LEU A 801 3.82 -15.05 12.41
N SER A 802 2.55 -15.30 12.78
CA SER A 802 2.19 -15.75 14.13
C SER A 802 2.83 -17.10 14.49
N VAL A 803 3.07 -17.29 15.78
CA VAL A 803 3.63 -18.52 16.35
C VAL A 803 2.73 -19.73 16.02
N GLU A 804 1.41 -19.57 16.16
CA GLU A 804 0.43 -20.62 15.91
C GLU A 804 0.44 -21.08 14.45
N LEU A 805 0.49 -20.14 13.50
CA LEU A 805 0.55 -20.44 12.07
C LEU A 805 1.85 -21.14 11.69
N ILE A 806 3.00 -20.61 12.12
CA ILE A 806 4.30 -21.21 11.79
C ILE A 806 4.39 -22.63 12.36
N LYS A 807 3.86 -22.87 13.56
CA LYS A 807 3.74 -24.22 14.13
C LYS A 807 2.87 -25.12 13.26
N TYR A 808 1.69 -24.65 12.87
CA TYR A 808 0.77 -25.40 11.99
C TYR A 808 1.41 -25.81 10.67
N LEU A 809 2.23 -24.94 10.06
CA LEU A 809 2.90 -25.22 8.79
C LEU A 809 4.09 -26.18 8.91
N HIS A 810 4.71 -26.29 10.09
CA HIS A 810 5.93 -27.07 10.32
C HIS A 810 5.69 -28.44 10.98
N GLN A 811 4.61 -28.59 11.76
CA GLN A 811 4.40 -29.70 12.71
C GLN A 811 4.65 -31.13 12.19
N ASP A 812 4.47 -31.38 10.89
CA ASP A 812 4.57 -32.71 10.28
C ASP A 812 5.88 -32.95 9.49
N TYR A 813 6.81 -31.98 9.45
CA TYR A 813 7.97 -32.00 8.54
C TYR A 813 9.28 -31.67 9.28
N GLN A 814 9.99 -32.69 9.78
CA GLN A 814 11.15 -32.50 10.66
C GLN A 814 12.40 -31.91 9.99
N ASP A 815 12.61 -32.14 8.68
CA ASP A 815 13.73 -31.60 7.89
C ASP A 815 13.32 -30.42 7.00
N LEU A 816 12.13 -29.84 7.23
CA LEU A 816 11.68 -28.64 6.54
C LEU A 816 12.23 -27.39 7.21
N HIS A 817 13.00 -26.61 6.45
CA HIS A 817 13.44 -25.29 6.87
C HIS A 817 12.49 -24.21 6.36
N LEU A 818 11.61 -23.75 7.24
CA LEU A 818 10.72 -22.63 7.01
C LEU A 818 11.35 -21.33 7.52
N TYR A 819 11.45 -20.32 6.65
CA TYR A 819 12.04 -19.02 6.96
C TYR A 819 10.95 -17.93 6.95
N PRO A 820 10.46 -17.48 8.12
CA PRO A 820 9.48 -16.39 8.20
C PRO A 820 10.15 -15.05 7.92
N LEU A 821 9.76 -14.41 6.81
CA LEU A 821 10.37 -13.19 6.28
C LEU A 821 9.34 -12.08 6.10
N PHE A 822 9.84 -10.85 6.14
CA PHE A 822 9.12 -9.67 5.68
C PHE A 822 10.08 -8.70 5.00
N PHE A 823 9.53 -7.73 4.28
CA PHE A 823 10.32 -6.75 3.57
C PHE A 823 9.75 -5.34 3.67
N GLU A 824 10.64 -4.36 3.64
CA GLU A 824 10.29 -2.94 3.68
C GLU A 824 11.02 -2.16 2.59
N GLN A 825 10.43 -1.05 2.16
CA GLN A 825 11.03 -0.20 1.14
C GLN A 825 11.41 1.17 1.70
N TYR A 826 12.71 1.46 1.73
CA TYR A 826 13.24 2.77 2.09
C TYR A 826 13.96 3.44 0.91
N TYR A 827 14.47 4.66 1.12
CA TYR A 827 15.01 5.49 0.04
C TYR A 827 16.41 6.00 0.36
N VAL A 828 17.28 5.99 -0.64
CA VAL A 828 18.67 6.47 -0.57
C VAL A 828 18.98 7.42 -1.73
N ARG A 829 19.99 8.27 -1.54
CA ARG A 829 20.50 9.16 -2.57
C ARG A 829 21.78 8.57 -3.17
N LYS A 830 21.81 8.46 -4.51
CA LYS A 830 23.04 8.19 -5.26
C LYS A 830 23.93 9.43 -5.27
N LEU A 831 25.20 9.27 -4.89
CA LEU A 831 26.20 10.34 -4.87
C LEU A 831 27.21 10.23 -6.02
N SER A 832 27.66 9.02 -6.34
CA SER A 832 28.67 8.81 -7.38
C SER A 832 28.14 9.17 -8.78
N THR A 833 28.92 9.94 -9.54
CA THR A 833 28.63 10.36 -10.92
C THR A 833 29.01 9.32 -11.99
N GLY A 834 29.75 8.27 -11.63
CA GLY A 834 30.11 7.17 -12.54
C GLY A 834 28.94 6.25 -12.91
N GLU A 835 29.16 5.42 -13.95
CA GLU A 835 28.29 4.30 -14.28
C GLU A 835 28.31 3.31 -13.11
N LEU A 836 27.30 3.40 -12.25
CA LEU A 836 27.09 2.37 -11.23
C LEU A 836 26.60 1.10 -11.92
N PRO A 837 26.93 -0.08 -11.39
CA PRO A 837 26.19 -1.28 -11.71
C PRO A 837 24.70 -1.00 -11.50
N LEU A 838 23.86 -1.59 -12.36
CA LEU A 838 22.42 -1.40 -12.27
C LEU A 838 21.82 -2.03 -11.00
N SER A 839 22.57 -2.85 -10.27
CA SER A 839 22.08 -3.55 -9.08
C SER A 839 23.16 -3.64 -8.02
N LEU A 840 22.81 -3.24 -6.79
CA LEU A 840 23.70 -3.24 -5.64
C LEU A 840 23.06 -4.00 -4.49
N SER A 841 23.88 -4.52 -3.57
CA SER A 841 23.37 -5.26 -2.41
C SER A 841 24.22 -5.07 -1.16
N LEU A 842 23.60 -5.12 0.02
CA LEU A 842 24.28 -5.16 1.32
C LEU A 842 23.82 -6.41 2.07
N GLN A 843 24.78 -7.26 2.45
CA GLN A 843 24.52 -8.62 2.92
C GLN A 843 25.15 -8.93 4.30
N ASP A 844 26.11 -8.10 4.77
CA ASP A 844 26.72 -8.30 6.09
C ASP A 844 25.75 -7.82 7.18
N THR A 845 25.27 -8.77 7.97
CA THR A 845 24.32 -8.52 9.07
C THR A 845 24.91 -7.62 10.15
N ARG A 846 26.22 -7.65 10.39
CA ARG A 846 26.87 -6.74 11.35
C ARG A 846 26.81 -5.29 10.89
N GLN A 847 26.90 -5.07 9.59
CA GLN A 847 26.75 -3.73 9.01
C GLN A 847 25.27 -3.33 8.96
N LEU A 848 24.37 -4.28 8.71
CA LEU A 848 22.92 -4.02 8.76
C LEU A 848 22.43 -3.70 10.18
N GLN A 849 23.14 -4.11 11.24
CA GLN A 849 22.87 -3.65 12.60
C GLN A 849 23.05 -2.14 12.77
N GLU A 850 23.88 -1.47 11.96
CA GLU A 850 23.95 0.00 11.95
C GLU A 850 22.64 0.64 11.47
N LEU A 851 21.88 -0.08 10.61
CA LEU A 851 20.56 0.35 10.15
C LEU A 851 19.47 0.02 11.17
N LEU A 852 19.50 -1.18 11.76
CA LEU A 852 18.55 -1.64 12.78
C LEU A 852 19.29 -2.50 13.81
N HIS A 853 19.47 -2.00 15.02
CA HIS A 853 19.97 -2.78 16.14
C HIS A 853 18.84 -3.07 17.11
N ASP A 854 18.28 -4.28 17.08
CA ASP A 854 17.29 -4.72 18.06
C ASP A 854 17.98 -5.33 19.29
N PRO A 855 17.95 -4.67 20.47
CA PRO A 855 18.54 -5.20 21.70
C PRO A 855 17.89 -6.51 22.14
N SER A 856 16.61 -6.71 21.82
CA SER A 856 15.89 -7.96 22.09
C SER A 856 16.22 -9.08 21.10
N GLN A 857 16.91 -8.75 20.00
CA GLN A 857 17.21 -9.63 18.86
C GLN A 857 15.99 -10.37 18.30
N ARG A 858 14.80 -9.77 18.38
CA ARG A 858 13.56 -10.37 17.88
C ARG A 858 13.36 -10.13 16.39
N ALA A 859 13.84 -9.02 15.85
CA ALA A 859 13.85 -8.74 14.42
C ALA A 859 15.28 -8.48 13.92
N VAL A 860 15.67 -9.13 12.82
CA VAL A 860 17.02 -9.00 12.24
C VAL A 860 16.92 -8.72 10.74
N VAL A 861 17.47 -7.58 10.32
CA VAL A 861 17.69 -7.26 8.90
C VAL A 861 18.91 -8.02 8.41
N PHE A 862 18.76 -8.76 7.31
CA PHE A 862 19.82 -9.62 6.80
C PHE A 862 20.18 -9.39 5.33
N PHE A 863 19.38 -8.62 4.58
CA PHE A 863 19.66 -8.35 3.17
C PHE A 863 19.00 -7.08 2.64
N ASN A 864 19.78 -6.18 2.06
CA ASN A 864 19.27 -5.01 1.34
C ASN A 864 19.63 -5.07 -0.14
N LEU A 865 18.66 -4.77 -1.00
CA LEU A 865 18.80 -4.79 -2.44
C LEU A 865 18.40 -3.43 -3.05
N PHE A 866 19.23 -2.93 -3.95
CA PHE A 866 19.10 -1.60 -4.53
C PHE A 866 18.96 -1.73 -6.05
N ASN A 867 17.99 -1.03 -6.63
CA ASN A 867 17.95 -0.84 -8.07
C ASN A 867 18.67 0.47 -8.44
N GLY A 868 19.73 0.38 -9.22
CA GLY A 868 20.52 1.54 -9.67
C GLY A 868 19.80 2.39 -10.74
N ILE A 869 18.48 2.23 -10.91
CA ILE A 869 17.72 2.79 -12.03
C ILE A 869 17.37 4.25 -11.75
N THR A 870 17.85 5.14 -12.62
CA THR A 870 17.31 6.50 -12.77
C THR A 870 16.29 6.45 -13.92
N VAL A 871 15.01 6.21 -13.60
CA VAL A 871 13.95 5.85 -14.59
C VAL A 871 13.63 6.99 -15.57
N ARG A 872 14.12 8.23 -15.35
CA ARG A 872 13.96 9.36 -16.27
C ARG A 872 15.21 10.21 -16.35
N THR A 873 15.57 10.63 -17.55
CA THR A 873 16.45 11.78 -17.77
C THR A 873 15.74 13.03 -17.26
N GLY A 874 16.09 13.49 -16.06
CA GLY A 874 15.55 14.70 -15.45
C GLY A 874 15.46 14.63 -13.93
N GLU A 875 15.11 15.77 -13.32
CA GLU A 875 15.02 15.98 -11.88
C GLU A 875 13.94 15.16 -11.14
N ASP A 876 13.17 14.32 -11.84
CA ASP A 876 12.02 13.57 -11.33
C ASP A 876 12.40 12.38 -10.42
N THR A 877 13.66 11.91 -10.41
CA THR A 877 14.12 10.78 -9.59
C THR A 877 15.31 11.16 -8.70
N PHE A 878 15.06 12.02 -7.70
CA PHE A 878 16.10 12.47 -6.78
C PHE A 878 16.52 11.40 -5.75
N TYR A 879 15.62 10.50 -5.37
CA TYR A 879 15.89 9.37 -4.46
C TYR A 879 15.70 8.03 -5.19
N ASN A 880 16.43 7.01 -4.75
CA ASN A 880 16.41 5.64 -5.27
C ASN A 880 15.84 4.71 -4.19
N GLY A 881 15.07 3.71 -4.58
CA GLY A 881 14.47 2.78 -3.63
C GLY A 881 15.42 1.65 -3.22
N VAL A 882 15.19 1.09 -2.04
CA VAL A 882 15.89 -0.08 -1.50
C VAL A 882 14.84 -1.02 -0.91
N ILE A 883 14.93 -2.32 -1.19
CA ILE A 883 14.21 -3.34 -0.43
C ILE A 883 15.11 -3.86 0.67
N SER A 884 14.59 -3.86 1.89
CA SER A 884 15.21 -4.40 3.09
C SER A 884 14.47 -5.66 3.52
N TYR A 885 15.14 -6.80 3.57
CA TYR A 885 14.60 -8.06 4.07
C TYR A 885 15.00 -8.27 5.52
N ALA A 886 14.03 -8.72 6.30
CA ALA A 886 14.21 -9.04 7.71
C ALA A 886 13.45 -10.31 8.10
N THR A 887 13.89 -10.92 9.19
CA THR A 887 13.30 -12.13 9.78
C THR A 887 13.11 -11.94 11.28
N LEU A 888 12.33 -12.85 11.88
CA LEU A 888 12.07 -12.89 13.31
C LEU A 888 12.88 -14.01 13.96
N VAL A 889 13.50 -13.73 15.11
CA VAL A 889 14.36 -14.68 15.82
C VAL A 889 13.98 -14.72 17.31
N GLY A 890 14.14 -15.86 17.97
CA GLY A 890 13.81 -16.01 19.40
C GLY A 890 12.32 -16.10 19.70
N ILE A 891 11.46 -15.99 18.68
CA ILE A 891 10.00 -16.03 18.79
C ILE A 891 9.45 -17.44 18.59
N TYR A 892 10.09 -18.26 17.74
CA TYR A 892 9.62 -19.59 17.36
C TYR A 892 10.29 -20.71 18.16
N LYS A 893 10.61 -20.44 19.44
CA LYS A 893 11.18 -21.44 20.35
C LYS A 893 10.30 -22.68 20.37
N ASP A 894 10.94 -23.85 20.31
CA ASP A 894 10.30 -25.17 20.30
C ASP A 894 9.41 -25.45 19.07
N ILE A 895 9.44 -24.58 18.05
CA ILE A 895 8.68 -24.73 16.80
C ILE A 895 9.63 -24.85 15.62
N LEU A 896 10.50 -23.85 15.43
CA LEU A 896 11.55 -23.85 14.42
C LEU A 896 12.90 -24.02 15.09
N ASP A 897 13.86 -24.57 14.33
CA ASP A 897 15.25 -24.51 14.74
C ASP A 897 15.77 -23.07 14.56
N ASP A 898 15.66 -22.30 15.64
CA ASP A 898 16.17 -20.94 15.75
C ASP A 898 17.68 -20.86 15.41
N GLN A 899 18.44 -21.94 15.67
CA GLN A 899 19.83 -22.04 15.26
C GLN A 899 19.95 -22.14 13.74
N ALA A 900 19.09 -22.90 13.08
CA ALA A 900 19.07 -23.00 11.62
C ALA A 900 18.70 -21.65 10.95
N ILE A 901 17.75 -20.88 11.49
CA ILE A 901 17.46 -19.52 11.00
C ILE A 901 18.70 -18.63 11.14
N ARG A 902 19.36 -18.66 12.29
CA ARG A 902 20.57 -17.88 12.54
C ARG A 902 21.73 -18.29 11.61
N GLN A 903 21.97 -19.58 11.44
CA GLN A 903 23.02 -20.10 10.56
C GLN A 903 22.75 -19.79 9.08
N ASN A 904 21.52 -20.01 8.63
CA ASN A 904 21.19 -19.93 7.21
C ASN A 904 20.82 -18.52 6.71
N LEU A 905 20.47 -17.58 7.59
CA LEU A 905 20.14 -16.20 7.17
C LEU A 905 21.04 -15.14 7.80
N ILE A 906 21.55 -15.37 9.01
CA ILE A 906 22.23 -14.32 9.78
C ILE A 906 23.76 -14.46 9.68
N TYR A 907 24.29 -15.61 10.03
CA TYR A 907 25.71 -15.91 9.97
C TYR A 907 26.18 -16.10 8.53
N ASN A 908 27.40 -15.65 8.22
CA ASN A 908 27.94 -15.65 6.87
C ASN A 908 28.48 -17.04 6.48
N GLU A 909 27.57 -18.00 6.30
CA GLU A 909 27.83 -19.37 5.86
C GLU A 909 27.32 -19.63 4.43
N GLY A 910 27.61 -20.80 3.85
CA GLY A 910 27.28 -21.13 2.46
C GLY A 910 25.79 -21.05 2.13
N MET A 911 24.92 -21.57 3.01
CA MET A 911 23.46 -21.57 2.79
C MET A 911 22.88 -20.16 2.69
N LYS A 912 23.41 -19.21 3.47
CA LYS A 912 23.01 -17.80 3.39
C LYS A 912 23.24 -17.24 1.99
N ASN A 913 24.41 -17.48 1.42
CA ASN A 913 24.73 -16.99 0.08
C ASN A 913 23.75 -17.54 -0.96
N ASP A 914 23.43 -18.84 -0.91
CA ASP A 914 22.47 -19.47 -1.83
C ASP A 914 21.09 -18.83 -1.74
N LEU A 915 20.56 -18.64 -0.52
CA LEU A 915 19.24 -18.02 -0.31
C LEU A 915 19.21 -16.55 -0.76
N LEU A 916 20.27 -15.78 -0.48
CA LEU A 916 20.38 -14.39 -0.95
C LEU A 916 20.53 -14.29 -2.46
N GLN A 917 21.24 -15.23 -3.07
CA GLN A 917 21.35 -15.32 -4.53
C GLN A 917 19.99 -15.61 -5.15
N TYR A 918 19.23 -16.57 -4.60
CA TYR A 918 17.88 -16.91 -5.04
C TYR A 918 16.89 -15.75 -4.91
N LEU A 919 16.91 -15.00 -3.81
CA LEU A 919 16.14 -13.76 -3.70
C LEU A 919 16.53 -12.77 -4.80
N THR A 920 17.84 -12.54 -5.01
CA THR A 920 18.32 -11.61 -6.03
C THR A 920 17.88 -12.01 -7.44
N LEU A 921 18.09 -13.27 -7.82
CA LEU A 921 17.67 -13.80 -9.11
C LEU A 921 16.14 -13.70 -9.29
N TYR A 922 15.34 -13.87 -8.23
CA TYR A 922 13.91 -13.63 -8.30
C TYR A 922 13.58 -12.16 -8.68
N HIS A 923 14.26 -11.17 -8.10
CA HIS A 923 14.09 -9.78 -8.54
C HIS A 923 14.48 -9.56 -10.02
N PHE A 924 15.55 -10.20 -10.49
CA PHE A 924 15.93 -10.17 -11.90
C PHE A 924 14.94 -10.91 -12.80
N SER A 925 14.29 -11.97 -12.31
CA SER A 925 13.28 -12.70 -13.09
C SER A 925 12.05 -11.84 -13.41
N ARG A 926 11.80 -10.80 -12.61
CA ARG A 926 10.68 -9.86 -12.76
C ARG A 926 11.05 -8.52 -13.39
N TYR A 927 12.34 -8.30 -13.65
CA TYR A 927 13.06 -7.07 -14.05
C TYR A 927 12.25 -5.87 -14.58
N GLU A 928 12.85 -4.69 -14.44
CA GLU A 928 12.42 -3.45 -15.09
C GLU A 928 13.36 -3.11 -16.25
N LYS A 929 12.84 -2.45 -17.29
CA LYS A 929 13.68 -1.97 -18.38
C LYS A 929 14.55 -0.82 -17.88
N SER A 930 15.85 -0.92 -18.14
CA SER A 930 16.82 0.13 -17.89
C SER A 930 16.91 1.04 -19.12
N GLY A 931 17.14 2.34 -18.92
CA GLY A 931 17.38 3.29 -20.02
C GLY A 931 18.75 3.13 -20.69
N SER A 932 19.59 2.20 -20.23
CA SER A 932 20.95 1.97 -20.74
C SER A 932 20.96 1.08 -21.98
N THR A 933 21.84 1.39 -22.93
CA THR A 933 22.11 0.59 -24.13
C THR A 933 22.93 -0.66 -23.85
N ASN A 934 23.77 -0.65 -22.80
CA ASN A 934 24.70 -1.75 -22.49
C ASN A 934 24.07 -2.83 -21.61
N ASN A 935 23.10 -2.44 -20.77
CA ASN A 935 22.30 -3.36 -19.95
C ASN A 935 20.83 -2.92 -20.02
N PRO A 936 20.03 -3.47 -20.93
CA PRO A 936 18.68 -2.96 -21.22
C PRO A 936 17.67 -3.29 -20.12
N ILE A 937 18.04 -4.11 -19.12
CA ILE A 937 17.20 -4.43 -17.97
C ILE A 937 17.95 -4.26 -16.65
N SER A 938 17.20 -4.07 -15.58
CA SER A 938 17.66 -4.03 -14.19
C SER A 938 16.69 -4.82 -13.32
N LEU A 939 17.12 -5.31 -12.17
CA LEU A 939 16.22 -6.00 -11.24
C LEU A 939 14.99 -5.15 -10.91
N LYS A 940 13.83 -5.80 -10.74
CA LYS A 940 12.62 -5.15 -10.29
C LYS A 940 12.69 -5.00 -8.78
N LEU A 941 12.66 -3.78 -8.28
CA LEU A 941 12.86 -3.54 -6.85
C LEU A 941 11.79 -4.21 -5.99
N ASN A 942 10.50 -4.04 -6.29
CA ASN A 942 9.42 -4.72 -5.55
C ASN A 942 8.72 -5.75 -6.46
N PRO A 943 9.17 -7.03 -6.47
CA PRO A 943 8.54 -8.08 -7.25
C PRO A 943 7.20 -8.54 -6.66
N TYR A 944 6.93 -8.22 -5.40
CA TYR A 944 5.76 -8.66 -4.62
C TYR A 944 4.52 -7.79 -4.78
N GLN A 945 4.62 -6.66 -5.50
CA GLN A 945 3.57 -5.64 -5.60
C GLN A 945 2.17 -6.16 -6.00
N GLN A 946 2.10 -7.30 -6.71
CA GLN A 946 0.83 -7.93 -7.09
C GLN A 946 0.08 -8.55 -5.90
N ILE A 947 0.81 -9.04 -4.89
CA ILE A 947 0.26 -9.63 -3.67
C ILE A 947 0.31 -8.62 -2.52
N ILE A 948 1.46 -7.99 -2.29
CA ILE A 948 1.72 -7.04 -1.19
C ILE A 948 1.99 -5.66 -1.78
N GLY A 949 0.98 -4.77 -1.78
CA GLY A 949 1.15 -3.39 -2.24
C GLY A 949 -0.16 -2.64 -2.52
N ASP A 950 -0.02 -1.37 -2.92
CA ASP A 950 -1.15 -0.48 -3.21
C ASP A 950 -1.92 -0.81 -4.48
N PHE A 951 -1.30 -1.58 -5.38
CA PHE A 951 -1.91 -2.08 -6.60
C PHE A 951 -2.08 -3.59 -6.59
N SER A 952 -2.11 -4.19 -5.40
CA SER A 952 -2.32 -5.62 -5.20
C SER A 952 -3.67 -6.08 -5.76
N VAL A 953 -3.77 -7.37 -6.07
CA VAL A 953 -5.00 -7.96 -6.57
C VAL A 953 -6.15 -7.80 -5.58
N SER A 954 -5.90 -7.83 -4.26
CA SER A 954 -6.93 -7.54 -3.25
C SER A 954 -7.54 -6.15 -3.44
N LYS A 955 -6.72 -5.10 -3.47
CA LYS A 955 -7.20 -3.71 -3.60
C LYS A 955 -7.94 -3.48 -4.91
N ARG A 956 -7.51 -4.14 -5.99
CA ARG A 956 -8.18 -4.11 -7.31
C ARG A 956 -9.48 -4.93 -7.36
N SER A 957 -9.69 -5.84 -6.41
CA SER A 957 -10.90 -6.66 -6.36
C SER A 957 -12.11 -5.93 -5.79
N LEU A 958 -11.91 -4.75 -5.20
CA LEU A 958 -12.97 -3.97 -4.56
C LEU A 958 -13.75 -3.15 -5.59
N CYS A 959 -15.07 -3.36 -5.65
CA CYS A 959 -16.01 -2.48 -6.34
C CYS A 959 -17.19 -2.13 -5.45
N LYS A 960 -17.92 -1.07 -5.76
CA LYS A 960 -19.10 -0.67 -4.96
C LYS A 960 -20.30 -1.58 -5.21
N HIS A 961 -21.02 -1.92 -4.14
CA HIS A 961 -22.36 -2.52 -4.20
C HIS A 961 -23.37 -1.57 -4.89
N PRO A 962 -24.54 -2.06 -5.34
CA PRO A 962 -25.53 -1.27 -6.08
C PRO A 962 -25.92 0.08 -5.48
N GLN A 963 -25.85 0.23 -4.14
CA GLN A 963 -26.24 1.46 -3.42
C GLN A 963 -25.03 2.25 -2.87
N ASN A 964 -23.80 1.96 -3.33
CA ASN A 964 -22.52 2.63 -3.01
C ASN A 964 -22.04 2.69 -1.55
N GLN A 965 -22.81 2.25 -0.57
CA GLN A 965 -22.42 2.38 0.86
C GLN A 965 -21.40 1.34 1.35
N ALA A 966 -21.29 0.21 0.65
CA ALA A 966 -20.42 -0.92 0.99
C ALA A 966 -19.58 -1.39 -0.21
N ASP A 967 -18.42 -1.95 0.06
CA ASP A 967 -17.56 -2.57 -0.95
C ASP A 967 -17.91 -4.06 -1.15
N PHE A 968 -17.73 -4.53 -2.38
CA PHE A 968 -17.80 -5.93 -2.81
C PHE A 968 -16.41 -6.36 -3.28
N HIS A 969 -15.87 -7.42 -2.68
CA HIS A 969 -14.59 -8.03 -2.99
C HIS A 969 -14.76 -9.16 -4.02
N LEU A 970 -14.64 -8.82 -5.31
CA LEU A 970 -14.91 -9.72 -6.44
C LEU A 970 -14.09 -11.02 -6.40
N LEU A 971 -12.80 -10.96 -6.05
CA LEU A 971 -11.96 -12.15 -5.94
C LEU A 971 -12.47 -13.12 -4.86
N ALA A 972 -13.01 -12.61 -3.75
CA ALA A 972 -13.50 -13.45 -2.66
C ALA A 972 -14.76 -14.21 -3.09
N PHE A 973 -15.67 -13.52 -3.77
CA PHE A 973 -16.85 -14.13 -4.38
C PHE A 973 -16.48 -15.17 -5.44
N LEU A 974 -15.60 -14.83 -6.38
CA LEU A 974 -15.18 -15.78 -7.43
C LEU A 974 -14.38 -16.98 -6.87
N THR A 975 -13.77 -16.83 -5.70
CA THR A 975 -13.16 -17.95 -4.96
C THR A 975 -14.23 -18.92 -4.46
N GLU A 976 -15.37 -18.43 -3.96
CA GLU A 976 -16.53 -19.30 -3.64
C GLU A 976 -17.13 -19.95 -4.89
N VAL A 977 -17.22 -19.20 -6.00
CA VAL A 977 -17.66 -19.75 -7.30
C VAL A 977 -16.75 -20.91 -7.72
N ARG A 978 -15.43 -20.75 -7.62
CA ARG A 978 -14.46 -21.82 -7.91
C ARG A 978 -14.70 -23.03 -7.01
N ARG A 979 -14.91 -22.82 -5.71
CA ARG A 979 -15.15 -23.89 -4.72
C ARG A 979 -16.44 -24.67 -4.99
N ALA A 980 -17.45 -24.02 -5.55
CA ALA A 980 -18.72 -24.63 -5.95
C ALA A 980 -18.62 -25.53 -7.19
N LEU A 981 -17.56 -25.39 -8.00
CA LEU A 981 -17.35 -26.24 -9.16
C LEU A 981 -16.87 -27.64 -8.73
N PRO A 982 -17.21 -28.71 -9.48
CA PRO A 982 -16.73 -30.05 -9.19
C PRO A 982 -15.19 -30.09 -9.15
N LYS A 983 -14.62 -30.70 -8.11
CA LYS A 983 -13.18 -31.00 -8.09
C LYS A 983 -12.90 -32.08 -9.14
N LYS A 984 -11.91 -31.85 -10.00
CA LYS A 984 -11.40 -32.86 -10.94
C LYS A 984 -10.40 -33.77 -10.24
#